data_AF-U4PUE7-F1
#
_entry.id   AF-U4PUE7-F1
#
_cell.length_a   1.000
_cell.length_b   1.000
_cell.length_c   1.000
_cell.angle_alpha   90.00
_cell.angle_beta   90.00
_cell.angle_gamma   90.00
#
_symmetry.space_group_name_H-M   'P 1'
#
loop_
_entity.id
_entity.type
_entity.pdbx_description
1 polymer ?
#
loop_
_entity_poly.entity_id
_entity_poly.type
_entity_poly.pdbx_seq_one_letter_code
_entity_poly.pdbx_strand_id
1 'polypeptide(L)'
;MAIFSLATAIIGGISSFIGGLGAVGAFLLKTAVGVGLSLLAQSLAGEPKDPTFSINGTLQGGGDVPRSFVMGRTATAGSLVFVNTWGQDGDTPNAYLTQVIALSDLPVRGLAEVWVNGELVTLGGLTDRGYAVNEYPDSLWIKFYDGTQTTADSFLFTSVSNGNRWWNPDRIGRGVAYAIVTARVSKNMFSGVPSFKFVLEGMRLYDPSRDSTVGGVGGHRWVDPSTWGGDGDFLPAVQIYNLLRGITYNGQWFYGLQNLSSSRLPAAAWIAQIEKHRAGTLESTGWVNTYRSGGEIQVDAPLTSAVEALLTACQGRISEVGGVYYLHSGAPDAPVIAFTDDDILSTEEQEFTPFLGLADTINGVSANYPSPSDGWVAKTAPPLYRTDLEAIDGNRRLMADVDLNFVPYPEQVQRLMKSALEEARRFRRHTIVLPPKFWAYATPGTVFSWTSERNGYIAKLMRIDGVADRANLDVMIDITEVDPSDYDWSSDTEFKPPVDGQLGVIRPTPQPIVDWFAEPATVKDSSGEDRRPAIRLTWDNSDGRLDDVIGIEYEVRLQATLEKVSEGRTDQPQVGSMLISQSLLPAESYVVRGRYIPGGDRPVLWSGFIPVITPNILLSDKDVFVDIDLTGIEEALGWLRNSTRTAQDAIDGLIAAQMELATVAYKDTRKLARELSVELGEARAEYKEEIQLAVNETMAVAGKVETLTAALGGSSAFVNVAWAAIAAPSGYAARYGVTAAVNDGAYRAASLLLDVPANPALPTRVIVQAGQFVVASDDGSVIKQPFTVQGGVLYANDIRANKLSAFSSELGNVNISEAYIGTLTVGTSNIDPGAITVVETATMGDITSDGSSFYNLDVTINHGAGSPRILVTGQSYVLDDVGGTPRVWSFVIRDQTGNAGLEALQGSGGSSPVSWMAVHNPPSGRTQTTYRLQLQGGSSLKFKSNKIIAMVLKR
;
A
#
# COMPACT_ATOMS: atom_id res chain seq x y z
N MET A 1 28.86 21.24 -46.60
CA MET A 1 29.22 22.60 -47.09
C MET A 1 28.18 23.69 -46.78
N ALA A 2 27.01 23.44 -46.14
CA ALA A 2 26.07 24.55 -45.84
C ALA A 2 25.46 24.58 -44.42
N ILE A 3 25.71 23.60 -43.54
CA ILE A 3 25.18 23.62 -42.16
C ILE A 3 26.19 24.24 -41.16
N PHE A 4 27.49 24.27 -41.49
CA PHE A 4 28.55 24.75 -40.58
C PHE A 4 29.34 25.97 -41.09
N SER A 5 28.94 26.60 -42.20
CA SER A 5 29.71 27.70 -42.81
C SER A 5 29.19 29.11 -42.50
N LEU A 6 28.10 29.27 -41.74
CA LEU A 6 27.49 30.58 -41.46
C LEU A 6 26.96 30.73 -40.02
N ALA A 7 27.72 30.27 -39.03
CA ALA A 7 27.52 30.63 -37.63
C ALA A 7 28.87 31.04 -37.02
N THR A 8 29.29 32.28 -37.29
CA THR A 8 30.23 32.96 -36.41
C THR A 8 29.52 33.22 -35.08
N ALA A 9 30.00 32.57 -34.02
CA ALA A 9 29.54 32.61 -32.63
C ALA A 9 28.42 31.60 -32.23
N ILE A 10 28.75 30.30 -32.24
CA ILE A 10 28.31 29.32 -31.21
C ILE A 10 29.48 28.35 -31.01
N ILE A 11 30.01 28.29 -29.79
CA ILE A 11 31.14 27.45 -29.38
C ILE A 11 30.54 26.14 -28.87
N GLY A 12 30.29 25.21 -29.80
CA GLY A 12 29.93 23.82 -29.53
C GLY A 12 30.90 22.92 -30.28
N GLY A 13 31.48 21.92 -29.60
CA GLY A 13 32.61 21.06 -29.97
C GLY A 13 32.56 20.29 -31.30
N ILE A 14 32.47 21.03 -32.40
CA ILE A 14 32.61 20.57 -33.77
C ILE A 14 33.87 21.22 -34.34
N SER A 15 34.96 20.46 -34.42
CA SER A 15 36.18 20.88 -35.12
C SER A 15 35.91 20.85 -36.64
N SER A 16 35.96 22.01 -37.31
CA SER A 16 35.74 22.10 -38.76
C SER A 16 37.05 22.19 -39.54
N PHE A 17 37.10 21.54 -40.72
CA PHE A 17 38.16 21.72 -41.69
C PHE A 17 37.88 22.97 -42.55
N ILE A 18 38.74 24.00 -42.48
CA ILE A 18 38.53 25.25 -43.20
C ILE A 18 39.11 25.16 -44.62
N GLY A 19 38.27 24.80 -45.59
CA GLY A 19 38.61 24.81 -47.01
C GLY A 19 38.46 26.20 -47.64
N GLY A 20 39.51 27.03 -47.59
CA GLY A 20 39.53 28.34 -48.25
C GLY A 20 40.94 28.80 -48.64
N LEU A 21 41.23 28.87 -49.94
CA LEU A 21 42.53 29.22 -50.56
C LEU A 21 42.92 30.72 -50.44
N GLY A 22 42.78 31.35 -49.26
CA GLY A 22 43.10 32.77 -49.06
C GLY A 22 43.57 33.13 -47.66
N ALA A 23 44.27 34.27 -47.54
CA ALA A 23 44.91 34.77 -46.31
C ALA A 23 43.98 34.90 -45.07
N VAL A 24 42.66 34.81 -45.27
CA VAL A 24 41.64 34.85 -44.20
C VAL A 24 41.57 33.53 -43.42
N GLY A 25 41.91 32.38 -44.03
CA GLY A 25 41.85 31.07 -43.37
C GLY A 25 42.90 30.88 -42.26
N ALA A 26 44.13 31.36 -42.48
CA ALA A 26 45.20 31.32 -41.48
C ALA A 26 44.99 32.31 -40.32
N PHE A 27 44.33 33.45 -40.58
CA PHE A 27 43.98 34.43 -39.54
C PHE A 27 42.88 33.89 -38.62
N LEU A 28 41.89 33.18 -39.16
CA LEU A 28 40.80 32.54 -38.40
C LEU A 28 41.30 31.41 -37.48
N LEU A 29 42.26 30.58 -37.92
CA LEU A 29 42.82 29.53 -37.06
C LEU A 29 43.63 30.11 -35.88
N LYS A 30 44.32 31.25 -36.10
CA LYS A 30 45.08 31.96 -35.04
C LYS A 30 44.22 32.80 -34.09
N THR A 31 43.02 33.22 -34.51
CA THR A 31 42.08 33.99 -33.66
C THR A 31 41.01 33.13 -33.01
N ALA A 32 40.75 31.93 -33.52
CA ALA A 32 39.97 30.91 -32.84
C ALA A 32 40.87 30.24 -31.79
N VAL A 33 40.85 30.76 -30.56
CA VAL A 33 41.42 30.05 -29.40
C VAL A 33 40.82 28.65 -29.38
N GLY A 34 41.66 27.65 -29.70
CA GLY A 34 41.27 26.27 -29.97
C GLY A 34 40.45 25.67 -28.83
N VAL A 35 39.20 25.37 -29.09
CA VAL A 35 38.37 24.61 -28.15
C VAL A 35 38.53 23.13 -28.49
N GLY A 36 39.70 22.59 -28.18
CA GLY A 36 40.04 21.17 -28.30
C GLY A 36 39.42 20.29 -27.22
N LEU A 37 38.81 20.87 -26.19
CA LEU A 37 38.21 20.12 -25.08
C LEU A 37 37.02 19.28 -25.54
N SER A 38 36.72 18.17 -24.85
CA SER A 38 35.52 17.39 -25.11
C SER A 38 34.32 18.28 -24.82
N LEU A 39 33.15 18.08 -25.43
CA LEU A 39 31.97 18.93 -25.15
C LEU A 39 31.68 19.08 -23.65
N LEU A 40 31.96 18.02 -22.90
CA LEU A 40 31.91 18.04 -21.45
C LEU A 40 32.95 19.00 -20.84
N ALA A 41 34.23 18.89 -21.22
CA ALA A 41 35.25 19.85 -20.79
C ALA A 41 35.04 21.28 -21.35
N GLN A 42 34.30 21.47 -22.45
CA GLN A 42 33.88 22.77 -22.96
C GLN A 42 32.75 23.38 -22.14
N SER A 43 31.76 22.57 -21.75
CA SER A 43 30.67 23.02 -20.86
C SER A 43 31.20 23.52 -19.52
N LEU A 44 32.37 23.04 -19.08
CA LEU A 44 33.07 23.54 -17.89
C LEU A 44 33.59 24.98 -18.04
N ALA A 45 33.77 25.48 -19.27
CA ALA A 45 34.29 26.81 -19.55
C ALA A 45 33.20 27.92 -19.58
N GLY A 46 31.92 27.60 -19.35
CA GLY A 46 30.88 28.57 -19.03
C GLY A 46 30.15 29.25 -20.21
N GLU A 47 29.73 28.47 -21.22
CA GLU A 47 28.91 28.95 -22.35
C GLU A 47 27.41 29.12 -22.00
N PRO A 48 26.66 30.00 -22.71
CA PRO A 48 25.22 30.17 -22.52
C PRO A 48 24.44 28.87 -22.78
N LYS A 49 23.60 28.49 -21.80
CA LYS A 49 22.82 27.24 -21.85
C LYS A 49 21.77 27.27 -22.95
N ASP A 50 21.98 26.46 -23.99
CA ASP A 50 20.95 26.04 -24.93
C ASP A 50 19.82 25.26 -24.22
N PRO A 51 18.62 25.11 -24.83
CA PRO A 51 17.49 24.42 -24.22
C PRO A 51 17.91 23.04 -23.72
N THR A 52 17.79 22.83 -22.41
CA THR A 52 18.19 21.59 -21.76
C THR A 52 17.12 20.53 -21.97
N PHE A 53 17.55 19.33 -22.40
CA PHE A 53 16.71 18.14 -22.39
C PHE A 53 16.52 17.67 -20.93
N SER A 54 15.79 18.43 -20.13
CA SER A 54 15.43 18.02 -18.79
C SER A 54 14.30 16.99 -18.84
N ILE A 55 14.28 16.05 -17.90
CA ILE A 55 13.14 15.14 -17.73
C ILE A 55 11.90 15.99 -17.44
N ASN A 56 10.93 15.93 -18.33
CA ASN A 56 9.68 16.62 -18.14
C ASN A 56 8.89 15.90 -17.04
N GLY A 57 8.87 16.49 -15.84
CA GLY A 57 8.29 15.89 -14.65
C GLY A 57 6.76 16.07 -14.54
N THR A 58 6.14 16.84 -15.45
CA THR A 58 4.72 17.15 -15.41
C THR A 58 4.03 16.74 -16.71
N LEU A 59 2.84 16.15 -16.58
CA LEU A 59 2.01 15.76 -17.71
C LEU A 59 1.52 17.02 -18.45
N GLN A 60 1.88 17.17 -19.72
CA GLN A 60 1.45 18.30 -20.55
C GLN A 60 0.22 17.92 -21.37
N GLY A 61 -0.78 18.80 -21.43
CA GLY A 61 -1.97 18.63 -22.27
C GLY A 61 -2.20 19.85 -23.14
N GLY A 62 -2.49 19.63 -24.42
CA GLY A 62 -2.71 20.71 -25.38
C GLY A 62 -2.39 20.26 -26.80
N GLY A 63 -2.91 20.98 -27.81
CA GLY A 63 -2.63 20.69 -29.23
C GLY A 63 -1.25 21.16 -29.71
N ASP A 64 -0.47 21.81 -28.84
CA ASP A 64 0.82 22.44 -29.13
C ASP A 64 1.93 21.89 -28.22
N VAL A 65 1.87 20.58 -27.92
CA VAL A 65 2.99 19.87 -27.25
C VAL A 65 3.88 19.29 -28.36
N PRO A 66 5.20 19.62 -28.38
CA PRO A 66 6.12 19.05 -29.36
C PRO A 66 6.11 17.53 -29.32
N ARG A 67 6.29 16.91 -30.49
CA ARG A 67 6.49 15.46 -30.58
C ARG A 67 7.83 15.09 -29.96
N SER A 68 7.89 13.96 -29.29
CA SER A 68 9.12 13.50 -28.64
C SER A 68 9.30 11.99 -28.77
N PHE A 69 10.55 11.53 -28.72
CA PHE A 69 10.86 10.10 -28.75
C PHE A 69 11.96 9.77 -27.77
N VAL A 70 11.96 8.52 -27.30
CA VAL A 70 12.89 8.06 -26.27
C VAL A 70 14.01 7.20 -26.87
N MET A 71 15.25 7.50 -26.50
CA MET A 71 16.42 6.65 -26.73
C MET A 71 17.00 6.17 -25.40
N GLY A 72 17.56 4.96 -25.37
CA GLY A 72 18.12 4.37 -24.14
C GLY A 72 17.08 4.21 -23.03
N ARG A 73 17.51 4.23 -21.76
CA ARG A 73 16.61 4.13 -20.60
C ARG A 73 16.39 5.52 -19.98
N THR A 74 15.16 6.01 -19.98
CA THR A 74 14.82 7.29 -19.34
C THR A 74 13.39 7.32 -18.83
N ALA A 75 13.06 8.30 -17.99
CA ALA A 75 11.70 8.58 -17.57
C ALA A 75 11.06 9.71 -18.38
N THR A 76 9.75 9.62 -18.61
CA THR A 76 8.94 10.70 -19.17
C THR A 76 7.57 10.74 -18.47
N ALA A 77 7.03 11.95 -18.27
CA ALA A 77 5.62 12.11 -17.89
C ALA A 77 4.67 11.93 -19.09
N GLY A 78 5.20 12.00 -20.32
CA GLY A 78 4.43 11.94 -21.56
C GLY A 78 3.52 13.15 -21.78
N SER A 79 2.66 13.03 -22.78
CA SER A 79 1.66 14.04 -23.13
C SER A 79 0.24 13.46 -23.09
N LEU A 80 -0.71 14.23 -22.57
CA LEU A 80 -2.10 13.80 -22.42
C LEU A 80 -2.82 13.87 -23.77
N VAL A 81 -3.24 12.72 -24.28
CA VAL A 81 -3.97 12.59 -25.56
C VAL A 81 -5.48 12.57 -25.34
N PHE A 82 -5.95 11.88 -24.30
CA PHE A 82 -7.37 11.73 -24.02
C PHE A 82 -7.62 11.59 -22.53
N VAL A 83 -8.74 12.14 -22.06
CA VAL A 83 -9.20 11.95 -20.69
C VAL A 83 -10.73 11.93 -20.66
N ASN A 84 -11.30 11.00 -19.91
CA ASN A 84 -12.74 10.94 -19.69
C ASN A 84 -13.10 10.39 -18.31
N THR A 85 -14.24 10.84 -17.78
CA THR A 85 -14.88 10.22 -16.61
C THR A 85 -16.06 9.37 -17.06
N TRP A 86 -16.24 8.20 -16.43
CA TRP A 86 -17.21 7.20 -16.88
C TRP A 86 -17.56 6.20 -15.77
N GLY A 87 -18.49 5.29 -16.10
CA GLY A 87 -18.89 4.17 -15.27
C GLY A 87 -19.75 4.55 -14.07
N GLN A 88 -20.08 3.52 -13.29
CA GLN A 88 -20.87 3.62 -12.06
C GLN A 88 -20.31 2.61 -11.06
N ASP A 89 -20.33 2.98 -9.78
CA ASP A 89 -19.94 2.11 -8.68
C ASP A 89 -20.95 2.29 -7.53
N GLY A 90 -21.74 1.24 -7.29
CA GLY A 90 -22.99 1.37 -6.51
C GLY A 90 -23.92 2.41 -7.13
N ASP A 91 -24.36 3.39 -6.34
CA ASP A 91 -25.20 4.51 -6.81
C ASP A 91 -24.41 5.74 -7.28
N THR A 92 -23.07 5.68 -7.31
CA THR A 92 -22.22 6.82 -7.69
C THR A 92 -21.96 6.83 -9.19
N PRO A 93 -22.51 7.79 -9.97
CA PRO A 93 -22.18 7.95 -11.38
C PRO A 93 -20.78 8.55 -11.55
N ASN A 94 -20.13 8.27 -12.69
CA ASN A 94 -18.78 8.75 -13.04
C ASN A 94 -17.69 8.33 -12.04
N ALA A 95 -17.78 7.10 -11.56
CA ALA A 95 -16.87 6.56 -10.54
C ALA A 95 -15.42 6.34 -11.01
N TYR A 96 -15.12 6.48 -12.31
CA TYR A 96 -13.79 6.24 -12.87
C TYR A 96 -13.31 7.41 -13.74
N LEU A 97 -12.01 7.68 -13.69
CA LEU A 97 -11.27 8.60 -14.56
C LEU A 97 -10.26 7.77 -15.37
N THR A 98 -10.30 7.86 -16.69
CA THR A 98 -9.32 7.22 -17.58
C THR A 98 -8.58 8.27 -18.40
N GLN A 99 -7.25 8.16 -18.45
CA GLN A 99 -6.34 8.99 -19.23
C GLN A 99 -5.55 8.14 -20.22
N VAL A 100 -5.34 8.64 -21.43
CA VAL A 100 -4.42 8.09 -22.43
C VAL A 100 -3.26 9.06 -22.59
N ILE A 101 -2.06 8.58 -22.30
CA ILE A 101 -0.83 9.37 -22.25
C ILE A 101 0.14 8.83 -23.30
N ALA A 102 0.51 9.66 -24.28
CA ALA A 102 1.56 9.31 -25.24
C ALA A 102 2.93 9.47 -24.56
N LEU A 103 3.77 8.44 -24.68
CA LEU A 103 5.07 8.36 -24.01
C LEU A 103 6.25 8.48 -24.98
N SER A 104 6.07 8.09 -26.25
CA SER A 104 7.06 8.26 -27.32
C SER A 104 6.37 8.18 -28.68
N ASP A 105 6.66 9.13 -29.57
CA ASP A 105 6.19 9.21 -30.96
C ASP A 105 6.90 8.23 -31.94
N LEU A 106 7.67 7.30 -31.39
CA LEU A 106 8.25 6.15 -32.07
C LEU A 106 8.10 4.89 -31.19
N PRO A 107 8.02 3.69 -31.79
CA PRO A 107 7.96 2.46 -31.01
C PRO A 107 9.18 2.29 -30.10
N VAL A 108 8.92 1.78 -28.90
CA VAL A 108 9.93 1.58 -27.86
C VAL A 108 10.14 0.09 -27.58
N ARG A 109 11.20 -0.25 -26.86
CA ARG A 109 11.50 -1.63 -26.49
C ARG A 109 10.52 -2.15 -25.44
N GLY A 110 10.16 -1.31 -24.47
CA GLY A 110 9.18 -1.65 -23.43
C GLY A 110 9.09 -0.63 -22.30
N LEU A 111 8.21 -0.94 -21.34
CA LEU A 111 8.04 -0.20 -20.09
C LEU A 111 8.83 -0.92 -18.99
N ALA A 112 9.74 -0.21 -18.33
CA ALA A 112 10.58 -0.74 -17.26
C ALA A 112 9.98 -0.48 -15.87
N GLU A 113 9.54 0.75 -15.60
CA GLU A 113 9.00 1.16 -14.28
C GLU A 113 7.87 2.16 -14.44
N VAL A 114 7.01 2.23 -13.43
CA VAL A 114 5.99 3.28 -13.29
C VAL A 114 6.13 3.92 -11.92
N TRP A 115 6.07 5.24 -11.90
CA TRP A 115 6.07 6.04 -10.69
C TRP A 115 4.75 6.79 -10.58
N VAL A 116 4.13 6.75 -9.40
CA VAL A 116 2.87 7.42 -9.10
C VAL A 116 3.09 8.31 -7.88
N ASN A 117 2.82 9.62 -8.00
CA ASN A 117 3.01 10.60 -6.92
C ASN A 117 4.41 10.57 -6.27
N GLY A 118 5.45 10.26 -7.07
CA GLY A 118 6.83 10.18 -6.60
C GLY A 118 7.22 8.86 -5.90
N GLU A 119 6.33 7.86 -5.89
CA GLU A 119 6.59 6.52 -5.38
C GLU A 119 6.67 5.51 -6.54
N LEU A 120 7.68 4.63 -6.52
CA LEU A 120 7.79 3.52 -7.47
C LEU A 120 6.69 2.50 -7.15
N VAL A 121 5.88 2.14 -8.14
CA VAL A 121 4.76 1.23 -7.95
C VAL A 121 4.97 -0.12 -8.60
N THR A 122 4.28 -1.15 -8.12
CA THR A 122 4.32 -2.50 -8.66
C THR A 122 3.00 -2.85 -9.35
N LEU A 123 3.11 -3.46 -10.53
CA LEU A 123 1.96 -3.90 -11.33
C LEU A 123 1.58 -5.34 -10.93
N GLY A 124 0.31 -5.52 -10.56
CA GLY A 124 -0.30 -6.78 -10.14
C GLY A 124 -1.03 -7.51 -11.27
N GLY A 125 -2.20 -8.06 -10.99
CA GLY A 125 -2.98 -8.83 -11.95
C GLY A 125 -3.57 -7.99 -13.09
N LEU A 126 -3.60 -8.56 -14.30
CA LEU A 126 -4.26 -7.95 -15.46
C LEU A 126 -5.79 -8.04 -15.32
N THR A 127 -6.45 -6.91 -15.55
CA THR A 127 -7.91 -6.78 -15.65
C THR A 127 -8.28 -6.11 -16.97
N ASP A 128 -9.57 -6.00 -17.29
CA ASP A 128 -10.03 -5.24 -18.46
C ASP A 128 -9.53 -3.79 -18.48
N ARG A 129 -9.40 -3.18 -17.29
CA ARG A 129 -8.90 -1.80 -17.09
C ARG A 129 -7.39 -1.66 -17.23
N GLY A 130 -6.66 -2.77 -17.25
CA GLY A 130 -5.20 -2.82 -17.19
C GLY A 130 -4.69 -3.60 -15.98
N TYR A 131 -3.37 -3.56 -15.78
CA TYR A 131 -2.71 -4.14 -14.60
C TYR A 131 -3.04 -3.31 -13.36
N ALA A 132 -3.55 -3.94 -12.30
CA ALA A 132 -3.81 -3.28 -11.03
C ALA A 132 -2.50 -2.78 -10.41
N VAL A 133 -2.52 -1.61 -9.77
CA VAL A 133 -1.35 -1.08 -9.05
C VAL A 133 -1.44 -1.51 -7.59
N ASN A 134 -0.47 -2.30 -7.11
CA ASN A 134 -0.57 -2.96 -5.81
C ASN A 134 -0.60 -1.98 -4.62
N GLU A 135 0.07 -0.84 -4.74
CA GLU A 135 0.13 0.23 -3.74
C GLU A 135 -1.18 1.05 -3.66
N TYR A 136 -2.06 0.86 -4.66
CA TYR A 136 -3.37 1.47 -4.82
C TYR A 136 -4.43 0.42 -5.19
N PRO A 137 -4.63 -0.60 -4.33
CA PRO A 137 -5.52 -1.73 -4.63
C PRO A 137 -6.94 -1.23 -4.88
N ASP A 138 -7.59 -1.83 -5.87
CA ASP A 138 -8.96 -1.49 -6.32
C ASP A 138 -9.20 -0.01 -6.65
N SER A 139 -8.12 0.74 -6.91
CA SER A 139 -8.15 2.19 -7.08
C SER A 139 -7.40 2.69 -8.31
N LEU A 140 -6.40 1.96 -8.80
CA LEU A 140 -5.59 2.38 -9.95
C LEU A 140 -5.19 1.19 -10.84
N TRP A 141 -5.26 1.38 -12.16
CA TRP A 141 -4.90 0.41 -13.18
C TRP A 141 -4.13 1.06 -14.33
N ILE A 142 -3.17 0.33 -14.91
CA ILE A 142 -2.32 0.82 -16.00
C ILE A 142 -2.20 -0.23 -17.10
N LYS A 143 -2.35 0.19 -18.36
CA LYS A 143 -2.10 -0.63 -19.56
C LYS A 143 -1.09 0.09 -20.46
N PHE A 144 -0.12 -0.65 -20.99
CA PHE A 144 0.95 -0.10 -21.81
C PHE A 144 0.93 -0.69 -23.22
N TYR A 145 1.20 0.17 -24.21
CA TYR A 145 1.35 -0.16 -25.61
C TYR A 145 2.70 0.39 -26.10
N ASP A 146 3.48 -0.44 -26.79
CA ASP A 146 4.87 -0.15 -27.17
C ASP A 146 5.03 0.63 -28.49
N GLY A 147 3.93 0.93 -29.19
CA GLY A 147 3.93 1.61 -30.49
C GLY A 147 3.77 0.66 -31.68
N THR A 148 3.83 -0.65 -31.48
CA THR A 148 3.68 -1.66 -32.55
C THR A 148 2.24 -2.13 -32.76
N GLN A 149 1.30 -1.70 -31.91
CA GLN A 149 -0.09 -2.10 -31.94
C GLN A 149 -0.77 -1.84 -33.30
N THR A 150 -1.59 -2.81 -33.73
CA THR A 150 -2.32 -2.76 -35.00
C THR A 150 -3.83 -2.56 -34.83
N THR A 151 -4.33 -2.61 -33.60
CA THR A 151 -5.74 -2.48 -33.22
C THR A 151 -5.87 -1.51 -32.04
N ALA A 152 -6.94 -0.73 -31.99
CA ALA A 152 -7.22 0.14 -30.85
C ALA A 152 -7.59 -0.71 -29.62
N ASP A 153 -7.30 -0.20 -28.43
CA ASP A 153 -7.76 -0.81 -27.18
C ASP A 153 -9.29 -0.80 -27.12
N SER A 154 -9.89 -1.98 -26.97
CA SER A 154 -11.36 -2.13 -26.98
C SER A 154 -12.02 -1.44 -25.80
N PHE A 155 -11.39 -1.46 -24.63
CA PHE A 155 -11.92 -0.89 -23.41
C PHE A 155 -12.15 0.62 -23.52
N LEU A 156 -11.28 1.35 -24.25
CA LEU A 156 -11.48 2.78 -24.52
C LEU A 156 -12.77 3.11 -25.28
N PHE A 157 -13.13 2.31 -26.29
CA PHE A 157 -14.31 2.59 -27.12
C PHE A 157 -15.58 1.85 -26.67
N THR A 158 -15.48 0.75 -25.92
CA THR A 158 -16.64 0.03 -25.40
C THR A 158 -17.12 0.52 -24.04
N SER A 159 -16.21 0.95 -23.17
CA SER A 159 -16.51 1.22 -21.75
C SER A 159 -16.25 2.67 -21.35
N VAL A 160 -15.12 3.23 -21.78
CA VAL A 160 -14.70 4.59 -21.39
C VAL A 160 -15.43 5.67 -22.18
N SER A 161 -15.82 5.39 -23.44
CA SER A 161 -16.47 6.36 -24.33
C SER A 161 -17.93 6.65 -23.94
N ASN A 162 -18.35 7.91 -24.02
CA ASN A 162 -19.72 8.36 -23.78
C ASN A 162 -20.13 9.47 -24.79
N GLY A 163 -21.38 9.95 -24.71
CA GLY A 163 -21.91 10.96 -25.64
C GLY A 163 -21.19 12.32 -25.63
N ASN A 164 -20.43 12.64 -24.57
CA ASN A 164 -19.67 13.88 -24.48
C ASN A 164 -18.22 13.73 -24.98
N ARG A 165 -17.60 12.56 -24.75
CA ARG A 165 -16.23 12.24 -25.15
C ARG A 165 -16.13 10.79 -25.59
N TRP A 166 -15.64 10.59 -26.80
CA TRP A 166 -15.52 9.29 -27.45
C TRP A 166 -14.12 9.03 -28.00
N TRP A 167 -13.71 7.77 -27.94
CA TRP A 167 -12.52 7.23 -28.58
C TRP A 167 -12.97 6.34 -29.74
N ASN A 168 -12.60 6.70 -30.97
CA ASN A 168 -13.01 5.91 -32.13
C ASN A 168 -12.17 4.62 -32.24
N PRO A 169 -12.74 3.50 -32.74
CA PRO A 169 -12.00 2.25 -32.97
C PRO A 169 -10.82 2.35 -33.96
N ASP A 170 -10.74 3.43 -34.75
CA ASP A 170 -9.63 3.72 -35.66
C ASP A 170 -8.46 4.48 -34.99
N ARG A 171 -8.64 4.97 -33.74
CA ARG A 171 -7.58 5.59 -32.94
C ARG A 171 -6.70 4.52 -32.30
N ILE A 172 -5.82 3.96 -33.13
CA ILE A 172 -4.91 2.87 -32.75
C ILE A 172 -3.65 3.38 -32.05
N GLY A 173 -3.21 4.61 -32.39
CA GLY A 173 -1.92 5.14 -31.97
C GLY A 173 -0.73 4.46 -32.66
N ARG A 174 -0.84 4.09 -33.95
CA ARG A 174 0.23 3.40 -34.69
C ARG A 174 1.53 4.21 -34.66
N GLY A 175 2.62 3.57 -34.26
CA GLY A 175 3.93 4.21 -34.17
C GLY A 175 4.15 5.02 -32.89
N VAL A 176 3.16 5.08 -31.99
CA VAL A 176 3.25 5.84 -30.74
C VAL A 176 3.15 4.87 -29.56
N ALA A 177 4.16 4.85 -28.70
CA ALA A 177 4.09 4.17 -27.42
C ALA A 177 3.21 5.00 -26.47
N TYR A 178 2.23 4.38 -25.81
CA TYR A 178 1.30 5.07 -24.93
C TYR A 178 0.86 4.21 -23.74
N ALA A 179 0.46 4.87 -22.66
CA ALA A 179 -0.16 4.25 -21.50
C ALA A 179 -1.62 4.67 -21.36
N ILE A 180 -2.47 3.74 -20.94
CA ILE A 180 -3.84 3.98 -20.49
C ILE A 180 -3.83 3.84 -18.96
N VAL A 181 -4.20 4.91 -18.27
CA VAL A 181 -4.30 4.93 -16.81
C VAL A 181 -5.76 5.08 -16.41
N THR A 182 -6.27 4.18 -15.59
CA THR A 182 -7.62 4.25 -15.05
C THR A 182 -7.56 4.36 -13.53
N ALA A 183 -8.16 5.39 -12.96
CA ALA A 183 -8.26 5.62 -11.52
C ALA A 183 -9.72 5.63 -11.07
N ARG A 184 -10.02 5.11 -9.88
CA ARG A 184 -11.34 5.20 -9.24
C ARG A 184 -11.45 6.54 -8.51
N VAL A 185 -12.51 7.29 -8.82
CA VAL A 185 -12.80 8.59 -8.21
C VAL A 185 -13.48 8.34 -6.87
N SER A 186 -12.73 8.49 -5.77
CA SER A 186 -13.28 8.58 -4.42
C SER A 186 -12.91 9.93 -3.80
N LYS A 187 -13.81 10.51 -3.00
CA LYS A 187 -13.65 11.86 -2.42
C LYS A 187 -12.40 12.03 -1.54
N ASN A 188 -11.81 10.93 -1.08
CA ASN A 188 -10.82 10.93 0.00
C ASN A 188 -9.44 10.36 -0.41
N MET A 189 -9.35 9.52 -1.46
CA MET A 189 -8.08 8.86 -1.81
C MET A 189 -7.10 9.73 -2.60
N PHE A 190 -7.59 10.77 -3.31
CA PHE A 190 -6.75 11.63 -4.14
C PHE A 190 -7.13 13.11 -3.97
N SER A 191 -6.22 13.92 -3.43
CA SER A 191 -6.36 15.38 -3.31
C SER A 191 -6.27 16.11 -4.66
N GLY A 192 -5.99 15.38 -5.76
CA GLY A 192 -5.91 15.84 -7.15
C GLY A 192 -5.72 14.68 -8.13
N VAL A 193 -5.59 14.96 -9.43
CA VAL A 193 -5.23 13.91 -10.42
C VAL A 193 -3.80 13.43 -10.10
N PRO A 194 -3.54 12.10 -9.99
CA PRO A 194 -2.21 11.61 -9.67
C PRO A 194 -1.16 12.03 -10.71
N SER A 195 0.07 12.25 -10.27
CA SER A 195 1.19 12.46 -11.20
C SER A 195 1.81 11.12 -11.58
N PHE A 196 2.12 10.96 -12.86
CA PHE A 196 2.70 9.73 -13.42
C PHE A 196 4.06 10.03 -14.07
N LYS A 197 5.04 9.17 -13.83
CA LYS A 197 6.24 9.07 -14.67
C LYS A 197 6.41 7.62 -15.12
N PHE A 198 6.76 7.44 -16.39
CA PHE A 198 6.96 6.14 -17.01
C PHE A 198 8.43 6.02 -17.40
N VAL A 199 9.10 4.98 -16.90
CA VAL A 199 10.48 4.68 -17.30
C VAL A 199 10.42 3.74 -18.47
N LEU A 200 10.87 4.22 -19.62
CA LEU A 200 10.88 3.47 -20.87
C LEU A 200 12.27 2.96 -21.20
N GLU A 201 12.30 1.80 -21.83
CA GLU A 201 13.42 1.38 -22.65
C GLU A 201 13.09 1.80 -24.08
N GLY A 202 13.83 2.78 -24.60
CA GLY A 202 13.56 3.52 -25.82
C GLY A 202 13.58 2.70 -27.11
N MET A 203 13.67 3.40 -28.24
CA MET A 203 13.58 2.76 -29.55
C MET A 203 14.73 1.78 -29.83
N ARG A 204 14.44 0.75 -30.64
CA ARG A 204 15.44 -0.19 -31.15
C ARG A 204 16.26 0.48 -32.25
N LEU A 205 17.58 0.39 -32.19
CA LEU A 205 18.51 1.09 -33.09
C LEU A 205 19.35 0.14 -33.92
N TYR A 206 19.71 0.58 -35.13
CA TYR A 206 20.64 -0.15 -35.97
C TYR A 206 22.08 0.01 -35.47
N ASP A 207 22.69 -1.10 -35.11
CA ASP A 207 24.11 -1.16 -34.74
C ASP A 207 24.96 -1.73 -35.89
N PRO A 208 25.82 -0.93 -36.56
CA PRO A 208 26.69 -1.41 -37.64
C PRO A 208 27.75 -2.42 -37.17
N SER A 209 28.13 -2.43 -35.88
CA SER A 209 29.03 -3.45 -35.32
C SER A 209 28.39 -4.84 -35.27
N ARG A 210 27.05 -4.90 -35.39
CA ARG A 210 26.25 -6.14 -35.43
C ARG A 210 25.76 -6.48 -36.84
N ASP A 211 26.22 -5.80 -37.88
CA ASP A 211 25.85 -6.06 -39.27
C ASP A 211 27.05 -6.57 -40.08
N SER A 212 27.05 -7.88 -40.35
CA SER A 212 28.03 -8.58 -41.19
C SER A 212 28.16 -8.06 -42.63
N THR A 213 27.20 -7.31 -43.16
CA THR A 213 27.24 -6.76 -44.53
C THR A 213 28.02 -5.47 -44.65
N VAL A 214 28.32 -4.79 -43.53
CA VAL A 214 29.08 -3.52 -43.49
C VAL A 214 30.37 -3.62 -42.69
N GLY A 215 30.80 -4.85 -42.34
CA GLY A 215 32.06 -5.11 -41.63
C GLY A 215 31.93 -5.41 -40.14
N GLY A 216 30.72 -5.44 -39.59
CA GLY A 216 30.45 -5.88 -38.22
C GLY A 216 30.30 -7.41 -38.09
N VAL A 217 29.84 -7.87 -36.92
CA VAL A 217 29.57 -9.27 -36.61
C VAL A 217 28.16 -9.41 -36.03
N GLY A 218 27.24 -9.92 -36.84
CA GLY A 218 25.86 -10.20 -36.41
C GLY A 218 24.86 -10.20 -37.56
N GLY A 219 23.58 -10.24 -37.18
CA GLY A 219 22.44 -10.34 -38.09
C GLY A 219 21.66 -9.05 -38.33
N HIS A 220 22.10 -7.91 -37.79
CA HIS A 220 21.40 -6.63 -38.03
C HIS A 220 21.45 -6.27 -39.51
N ARG A 221 20.41 -5.62 -40.03
CA ARG A 221 20.34 -5.13 -41.40
C ARG A 221 19.73 -3.73 -41.41
N TRP A 222 20.41 -2.76 -42.03
CA TRP A 222 19.88 -1.39 -42.11
C TRP A 222 18.49 -1.31 -42.80
N VAL A 223 18.23 -2.15 -43.80
CA VAL A 223 16.95 -2.11 -44.54
C VAL A 223 15.80 -2.79 -43.80
N ASP A 224 16.07 -3.50 -42.70
CA ASP A 224 15.08 -4.27 -41.95
C ASP A 224 15.11 -3.90 -40.45
N PRO A 225 14.27 -2.93 -40.04
CA PRO A 225 14.17 -2.50 -38.64
C PRO A 225 13.78 -3.60 -37.64
N SER A 226 13.21 -4.72 -38.11
CA SER A 226 12.87 -5.85 -37.21
C SER A 226 14.11 -6.56 -36.66
N THR A 227 15.27 -6.35 -37.29
CA THR A 227 16.56 -6.92 -36.87
C THR A 227 17.31 -6.04 -35.86
N TRP A 228 16.82 -4.83 -35.58
CA TRP A 228 17.50 -3.85 -34.73
C TRP A 228 17.23 -4.11 -33.24
N GLY A 229 18.12 -3.61 -32.39
CA GLY A 229 17.98 -3.70 -30.94
C GLY A 229 19.25 -4.19 -30.23
N GLY A 230 19.13 -4.45 -28.93
CA GLY A 230 20.16 -5.11 -28.12
C GLY A 230 20.86 -4.14 -27.18
N ASP A 231 22.15 -4.34 -26.95
CA ASP A 231 22.95 -3.45 -26.08
C ASP A 231 23.22 -2.10 -26.75
N GLY A 232 23.30 -2.07 -28.08
CA GLY A 232 23.51 -0.86 -28.89
C GLY A 232 22.47 0.23 -28.66
N ASP A 233 21.25 -0.13 -28.24
CA ASP A 233 20.16 0.82 -27.96
C ASP A 233 20.52 1.82 -26.86
N PHE A 234 21.48 1.48 -25.99
CA PHE A 234 21.95 2.29 -24.87
C PHE A 234 23.30 2.96 -25.13
N LEU A 235 23.96 2.70 -26.26
CA LEU A 235 25.30 3.22 -26.55
C LEU A 235 25.22 4.57 -27.28
N PRO A 236 25.82 5.66 -26.73
CA PRO A 236 25.85 6.97 -27.39
C PRO A 236 26.31 6.92 -28.85
N ALA A 237 27.36 6.15 -29.17
CA ALA A 237 27.85 6.01 -30.55
C ALA A 237 26.79 5.46 -31.52
N VAL A 238 26.01 4.46 -31.12
CA VAL A 238 24.94 3.88 -31.94
C VAL A 238 23.77 4.86 -32.07
N GLN A 239 23.42 5.55 -30.98
CA GLN A 239 22.40 6.59 -30.96
C GLN A 239 22.74 7.74 -31.92
N ILE A 240 23.96 8.28 -31.84
CA ILE A 240 24.47 9.31 -32.76
C ILE A 240 24.51 8.79 -34.20
N TYR A 241 24.98 7.56 -34.44
CA TYR A 241 25.01 6.97 -35.78
C TYR A 241 23.63 6.98 -36.44
N ASN A 242 22.59 6.59 -35.71
CA ASN A 242 21.22 6.57 -36.23
C ASN A 242 20.65 7.98 -36.43
N LEU A 243 20.97 8.93 -35.55
CA LEU A 243 20.61 10.34 -35.72
C LEU A 243 21.23 10.96 -36.99
N LEU A 244 22.50 10.64 -37.27
CA LEU A 244 23.21 11.10 -38.48
C LEU A 244 22.74 10.36 -39.74
N ARG A 245 22.31 9.10 -39.64
CA ARG A 245 21.68 8.38 -40.76
C ARG A 245 20.27 8.89 -41.07
N GLY A 246 19.62 9.53 -40.11
CA GLY A 246 18.23 9.94 -40.18
C GLY A 246 17.29 8.84 -39.71
N ILE A 247 16.40 9.18 -38.79
CA ILE A 247 15.36 8.31 -38.27
C ILE A 247 14.15 8.39 -39.20
N THR A 248 13.64 7.22 -39.59
CA THR A 248 12.45 7.10 -40.43
C THR A 248 11.45 6.15 -39.79
N TYR A 249 10.17 6.37 -40.06
CA TYR A 249 9.09 5.47 -39.65
C TYR A 249 8.12 5.29 -40.81
N ASN A 250 7.78 4.05 -41.16
CA ASN A 250 6.96 3.71 -42.33
C ASN A 250 7.41 4.39 -43.65
N GLY A 251 8.72 4.51 -43.86
CA GLY A 251 9.30 5.12 -45.05
C GLY A 251 9.24 6.65 -45.10
N GLN A 252 8.74 7.31 -44.05
CA GLN A 252 8.76 8.77 -43.91
C GLN A 252 9.87 9.20 -42.97
N TRP A 253 10.55 10.29 -43.31
CA TRP A 253 11.54 10.90 -42.41
C TRP A 253 10.86 11.47 -41.17
N PHE A 254 11.49 11.25 -40.01
CA PHE A 254 10.97 11.66 -38.71
C PHE A 254 11.89 12.69 -38.04
N TYR A 255 13.18 12.37 -37.88
CA TYR A 255 14.17 13.24 -37.22
C TYR A 255 15.60 12.91 -37.68
N GLY A 256 16.58 13.81 -37.49
CA GLY A 256 17.97 13.60 -37.88
C GLY A 256 18.34 14.11 -39.27
N LEU A 257 19.56 13.81 -39.75
CA LEU A 257 19.98 14.29 -41.08
C LEU A 257 19.17 13.64 -42.20
N GLN A 258 18.95 14.41 -43.27
CA GLN A 258 18.26 13.93 -44.48
C GLN A 258 19.27 13.57 -45.57
N ASN A 259 19.02 12.47 -46.28
CA ASN A 259 19.77 12.04 -47.46
C ASN A 259 21.29 11.87 -47.26
N LEU A 260 21.74 11.49 -46.04
CA LEU A 260 23.14 11.16 -45.81
C LEU A 260 23.47 9.77 -46.38
N SER A 261 24.39 9.71 -47.34
CA SER A 261 24.95 8.44 -47.83
C SER A 261 25.65 7.68 -46.71
N SER A 262 25.49 6.36 -46.64
CA SER A 262 26.23 5.50 -45.70
C SER A 262 27.75 5.61 -45.86
N SER A 263 28.24 5.94 -47.05
CA SER A 263 29.67 6.17 -47.31
C SER A 263 30.26 7.36 -46.55
N ARG A 264 29.42 8.29 -46.08
CA ARG A 264 29.82 9.44 -45.25
C ARG A 264 29.93 9.11 -43.76
N LEU A 265 29.61 7.87 -43.37
CA LEU A 265 29.79 7.33 -42.02
C LEU A 265 30.59 6.03 -42.15
N PRO A 266 31.93 6.09 -42.28
CA PRO A 266 32.76 4.94 -42.61
C PRO A 266 32.60 3.85 -41.55
N ALA A 267 32.04 2.70 -41.95
CA ALA A 267 31.59 1.68 -41.00
C ALA A 267 32.72 1.21 -40.07
N ALA A 268 33.94 0.99 -40.59
CA ALA A 268 35.08 0.57 -39.77
C ALA A 268 35.42 1.57 -38.65
N ALA A 269 35.40 2.88 -38.93
CA ALA A 269 35.68 3.91 -37.93
C ALA A 269 34.58 3.97 -36.85
N TRP A 270 33.31 3.90 -37.27
CA TRP A 270 32.18 3.89 -36.34
C TRP A 270 32.12 2.62 -35.49
N ILE A 271 32.38 1.45 -36.07
CA ILE A 271 32.45 0.17 -35.35
C ILE A 271 33.54 0.24 -34.26
N ALA A 272 34.73 0.77 -34.57
CA ALA A 272 35.79 0.91 -33.59
C ALA A 272 35.36 1.75 -32.37
N GLN A 273 34.66 2.86 -32.59
CA GLN A 273 34.14 3.68 -31.50
C GLN A 273 32.98 2.99 -30.75
N ILE A 274 32.08 2.29 -31.43
CA ILE A 274 31.02 1.51 -30.79
C ILE A 274 31.60 0.46 -29.85
N GLU A 275 32.66 -0.24 -30.27
CA GLU A 275 33.35 -1.21 -29.43
C GLU A 275 34.03 -0.56 -28.21
N LYS A 276 34.51 0.70 -28.29
CA LYS A 276 34.95 1.44 -27.09
C LYS A 276 33.81 1.68 -26.09
N HIS A 277 32.60 1.99 -26.58
CA HIS A 277 31.45 2.21 -25.70
C HIS A 277 30.95 0.91 -25.07
N ARG A 278 31.03 -0.18 -25.84
CA ARG A 278 30.68 -1.55 -25.41
C ARG A 278 31.75 -2.19 -24.52
N ALA A 279 32.99 -1.70 -24.57
CA ALA A 279 34.06 -2.21 -23.72
C ALA A 279 33.55 -2.31 -22.28
N GLY A 280 33.74 -3.48 -21.65
CA GLY A 280 33.29 -3.65 -20.27
C GLY A 280 34.11 -2.75 -19.37
N THR A 281 33.44 -2.01 -18.49
CA THR A 281 34.05 -1.33 -17.34
C THR A 281 33.46 -1.92 -16.08
N LEU A 282 34.32 -2.19 -15.09
CA LEU A 282 33.88 -2.62 -13.77
C LEU A 282 33.39 -1.38 -13.00
N GLU A 283 32.12 -1.39 -12.61
CA GLU A 283 31.51 -0.42 -11.71
C GLU A 283 31.15 -1.09 -10.38
N SER A 284 30.76 -0.32 -9.37
CA SER A 284 30.28 -0.83 -8.08
C SER A 284 29.10 -1.81 -8.18
N THR A 285 28.36 -1.76 -9.30
CA THR A 285 27.23 -2.65 -9.61
C THR A 285 27.60 -3.88 -10.45
N GLY A 286 28.88 -4.02 -10.83
CA GLY A 286 29.40 -5.09 -11.67
C GLY A 286 29.91 -4.62 -13.03
N TRP A 287 30.13 -5.57 -13.95
CA TRP A 287 30.55 -5.25 -15.31
C TRP A 287 29.42 -4.61 -16.12
N VAL A 288 29.69 -3.44 -16.67
CA VAL A 288 28.76 -2.68 -17.51
C VAL A 288 29.46 -2.14 -18.74
N ASN A 289 28.70 -1.69 -19.74
CA ASN A 289 29.27 -0.98 -20.89
C ASN A 289 29.88 0.35 -20.44
N THR A 290 31.08 0.70 -20.95
CA THR A 290 31.82 1.93 -20.61
C THR A 290 31.00 3.21 -20.77
N TYR A 291 30.20 3.32 -21.83
CA TYR A 291 29.37 4.51 -22.05
C TYR A 291 27.95 4.10 -22.35
N ARG A 292 27.02 4.60 -21.53
CA ARG A 292 25.58 4.42 -21.70
C ARG A 292 24.86 5.76 -21.63
N SER A 293 23.77 5.89 -22.37
CA SER A 293 22.91 7.07 -22.36
C SER A 293 21.45 6.71 -22.52
N GLY A 294 20.59 7.58 -22.02
CA GLY A 294 19.15 7.52 -22.24
C GLY A 294 18.50 8.88 -21.99
N GLY A 295 17.59 9.27 -22.88
CA GLY A 295 17.00 10.61 -22.89
C GLY A 295 15.77 10.70 -23.77
N GLU A 296 14.93 11.69 -23.46
CA GLU A 296 13.80 12.09 -24.30
C GLU A 296 14.26 13.22 -25.23
N ILE A 297 14.16 13.00 -26.54
CA ILE A 297 14.52 13.97 -27.56
C ILE A 297 13.23 14.58 -28.13
N GLN A 298 13.12 15.90 -28.04
CA GLN A 298 12.04 16.65 -28.67
C GLN A 298 12.36 16.86 -30.16
N VAL A 299 11.36 16.69 -31.03
CA VAL A 299 11.53 16.76 -32.49
C VAL A 299 11.79 18.19 -32.98
N ASP A 300 11.37 19.20 -32.23
CA ASP A 300 11.63 20.62 -32.49
C ASP A 300 13.03 21.06 -32.05
N ALA A 301 13.72 20.26 -31.23
CA ALA A 301 15.09 20.55 -30.82
C ALA A 301 16.06 20.40 -32.01
N PRO A 302 17.03 21.32 -32.17
CA PRO A 302 18.08 21.19 -33.16
C PRO A 302 18.84 19.86 -33.00
N LEU A 303 19.17 19.23 -34.14
CA LEU A 303 19.93 17.97 -34.15
C LEU A 303 21.28 18.09 -33.42
N THR A 304 21.93 19.25 -33.55
CA THR A 304 23.20 19.54 -32.87
C THR A 304 23.06 19.39 -31.37
N SER A 305 22.02 19.95 -30.76
CA SER A 305 21.77 19.84 -29.31
C SER A 305 21.56 18.39 -28.88
N ALA A 306 20.81 17.59 -29.65
CA ALA A 306 20.60 16.17 -29.35
C ALA A 306 21.91 15.36 -29.45
N VAL A 307 22.73 15.65 -30.47
CA VAL A 307 24.05 15.02 -30.64
C VAL A 307 25.01 15.46 -29.54
N GLU A 308 25.03 16.73 -29.15
CA GLU A 308 25.88 17.25 -28.07
C GLU A 308 25.53 16.62 -26.72
N ALA A 309 24.24 16.47 -26.40
CA ALA A 309 23.78 15.77 -25.20
C ALA A 309 24.23 14.29 -25.16
N LEU A 310 24.38 13.64 -26.32
CA LEU A 310 24.91 12.29 -26.42
C LEU A 310 26.44 12.26 -26.34
N LEU A 311 27.12 13.25 -26.92
CA LEU A 311 28.57 13.37 -26.84
C LEU A 311 29.04 13.63 -25.41
N THR A 312 28.31 14.43 -24.60
CA THR A 312 28.64 14.61 -23.17
C THR A 312 28.56 13.30 -22.39
N ALA A 313 27.68 12.36 -22.79
CA ALA A 313 27.57 11.05 -22.17
C ALA A 313 28.78 10.11 -22.43
N CYS A 314 29.65 10.44 -23.40
CA CYS A 314 30.81 9.62 -23.77
C CYS A 314 32.13 10.39 -23.95
N GLN A 315 32.27 11.61 -23.40
CA GLN A 315 33.43 12.49 -23.66
C GLN A 315 33.69 12.65 -25.17
N GLY A 316 32.62 12.68 -25.94
CA GLY A 316 32.64 12.57 -27.38
C GLY A 316 33.00 13.88 -28.08
N ARG A 317 33.53 13.72 -29.28
CA ARG A 317 33.72 14.77 -30.30
C ARG A 317 33.34 14.21 -31.66
N ILE A 318 32.88 15.09 -32.55
CA ILE A 318 32.68 14.75 -33.96
C ILE A 318 33.58 15.62 -34.81
N SER A 319 34.31 15.00 -35.73
CA SER A 319 34.99 15.71 -36.80
C SER A 319 34.33 15.44 -38.15
N GLU A 320 34.31 16.47 -38.99
CA GLU A 320 33.79 16.40 -40.35
C GLU A 320 34.92 16.74 -41.33
N VAL A 321 35.23 15.81 -42.22
CA VAL A 321 36.29 15.95 -43.23
C VAL A 321 35.73 15.59 -44.60
N GLY A 322 35.61 16.58 -45.50
CA GLY A 322 35.19 16.35 -46.89
C GLY A 322 33.78 15.76 -47.04
N GLY A 323 32.88 16.03 -46.10
CA GLY A 323 31.52 15.50 -46.01
C GLY A 323 31.40 14.18 -45.26
N VAL A 324 32.49 13.67 -44.68
CA VAL A 324 32.56 12.40 -43.95
C VAL A 324 32.68 12.68 -42.46
N TYR A 325 31.86 12.02 -41.63
CA TYR A 325 31.83 12.23 -40.19
C TYR A 325 32.53 11.10 -39.45
N TYR A 326 33.37 11.49 -38.49
CA TYR A 326 34.08 10.60 -37.57
C TYR A 326 33.69 10.95 -36.14
N LEU A 327 33.36 9.91 -35.37
CA LEU A 327 33.19 10.01 -33.93
C LEU A 327 34.52 9.74 -33.25
N HIS A 328 34.80 10.46 -32.17
CA HIS A 328 35.92 10.20 -31.27
C HIS A 328 35.38 10.23 -29.85
N SER A 329 35.55 9.17 -29.07
CA SER A 329 34.98 9.08 -27.73
C SER A 329 35.97 8.57 -26.70
N GLY A 330 35.88 9.13 -25.49
CA GLY A 330 36.72 8.75 -24.36
C GLY A 330 38.20 8.94 -24.63
N ALA A 331 38.98 7.94 -24.22
CA ALA A 331 40.43 7.95 -24.32
C ALA A 331 40.92 8.16 -25.77
N PRO A 332 42.00 8.95 -25.95
CA PRO A 332 42.61 9.17 -27.25
C PRO A 332 43.00 7.86 -27.94
N ASP A 333 42.82 7.81 -29.25
CA ASP A 333 43.28 6.69 -30.07
C ASP A 333 44.81 6.61 -30.12
N ALA A 334 45.33 5.44 -30.51
CA ALA A 334 46.75 5.26 -30.76
C ALA A 334 47.23 6.26 -31.84
N PRO A 335 48.47 6.79 -31.72
CA PRO A 335 48.95 7.81 -32.65
C PRO A 335 49.02 7.26 -34.07
N VAL A 336 48.47 8.01 -35.03
CA VAL A 336 48.43 7.62 -36.45
C VAL A 336 49.78 7.82 -37.14
N ILE A 337 50.59 8.75 -36.64
CA ILE A 337 51.94 9.03 -37.11
C ILE A 337 52.77 9.68 -35.99
N ALA A 338 54.10 9.55 -36.10
CA ALA A 338 55.05 10.23 -35.23
C ALA A 338 55.85 11.28 -36.02
N PHE A 339 56.22 12.37 -35.36
CA PHE A 339 57.08 13.41 -35.94
C PHE A 339 58.07 13.97 -34.90
N THR A 340 59.13 14.62 -35.39
CA THR A 340 60.15 15.29 -34.57
C THR A 340 60.25 16.78 -34.90
N ASP A 341 61.07 17.52 -34.15
CA ASP A 341 61.35 18.94 -34.42
C ASP A 341 61.89 19.18 -35.85
N ASP A 342 62.56 18.19 -36.46
CA ASP A 342 63.11 18.26 -37.83
C ASP A 342 62.03 18.25 -38.91
N ASP A 343 60.83 17.77 -38.59
CA ASP A 343 59.69 17.72 -39.51
C ASP A 343 58.92 19.04 -39.58
N ILE A 344 59.15 19.96 -38.65
CA ILE A 344 58.43 21.24 -38.56
C ILE A 344 59.12 22.26 -39.46
N LEU A 345 58.35 22.95 -40.30
CA LEU A 345 58.91 23.92 -41.25
C LEU A 345 59.47 25.14 -40.51
N SER A 346 60.78 25.34 -40.61
CA SER A 346 61.50 26.43 -39.92
C SER A 346 61.26 27.81 -40.52
N THR A 347 60.75 27.88 -41.75
CA THR A 347 60.36 29.14 -42.42
C THR A 347 58.98 29.65 -41.99
N GLU A 348 58.27 28.87 -41.19
CA GLU A 348 56.90 29.16 -40.76
C GLU A 348 56.84 29.53 -39.28
N GLU A 349 55.83 30.31 -38.92
CA GLU A 349 55.58 30.70 -37.54
C GLU A 349 55.04 29.51 -36.72
N GLN A 350 55.48 29.41 -35.47
CA GLN A 350 55.03 28.42 -34.50
C GLN A 350 54.51 29.13 -33.27
N GLU A 351 53.35 28.72 -32.78
CA GLU A 351 52.76 29.25 -31.54
C GLU A 351 52.72 28.15 -30.49
N PHE A 352 53.03 28.50 -29.25
CA PHE A 352 52.94 27.59 -28.10
C PHE A 352 52.23 28.30 -26.95
N THR A 353 51.10 27.73 -26.53
CA THR A 353 50.39 28.14 -25.31
C THR A 353 50.64 27.08 -24.24
N PRO A 354 51.53 27.33 -23.26
CA PRO A 354 51.89 26.34 -22.24
C PRO A 354 50.90 26.26 -21.06
N PHE A 355 50.16 27.33 -20.79
CA PHE A 355 49.20 27.42 -19.68
C PHE A 355 48.02 28.30 -20.08
N LEU A 356 46.85 28.04 -19.48
CA LEU A 356 45.68 28.89 -19.60
C LEU A 356 45.73 30.03 -18.57
N GLY A 357 44.98 31.10 -18.84
CA GLY A 357 44.73 32.13 -17.83
C GLY A 357 43.93 31.57 -16.66
N LEU A 358 44.11 32.10 -15.46
CA LEU A 358 43.45 31.59 -14.25
C LEU A 358 41.91 31.61 -14.35
N ALA A 359 41.33 32.52 -15.13
CA ALA A 359 39.89 32.58 -15.38
C ALA A 359 39.38 31.41 -16.23
N ASP A 360 40.25 30.80 -17.04
CA ASP A 360 39.95 29.72 -17.98
C ASP A 360 40.43 28.35 -17.45
N THR A 361 41.03 28.33 -16.25
CA THR A 361 41.43 27.09 -15.56
C THR A 361 40.34 26.62 -14.61
N ILE A 362 40.19 25.30 -14.51
CA ILE A 362 39.30 24.64 -13.56
C ILE A 362 40.11 23.72 -12.64
N ASN A 363 39.61 23.50 -11.42
CA ASN A 363 40.18 22.56 -10.45
C ASN A 363 39.14 21.80 -9.62
N GLY A 364 37.86 22.02 -9.93
CA GLY A 364 36.77 21.19 -9.43
C GLY A 364 35.61 21.15 -10.41
N VAL A 365 34.82 20.08 -10.30
CA VAL A 365 33.67 19.82 -11.17
C VAL A 365 32.47 19.43 -10.33
N SER A 366 31.30 19.94 -10.72
CA SER A 366 29.98 19.55 -10.23
C SER A 366 29.12 19.19 -11.43
N ALA A 367 28.23 18.20 -11.29
CA ALA A 367 27.38 17.76 -12.38
C ALA A 367 25.97 17.45 -11.92
N ASN A 368 24.97 17.83 -12.72
CA ASN A 368 23.58 17.43 -12.53
C ASN A 368 23.23 16.27 -13.47
N TYR A 369 22.44 15.32 -12.99
CA TYR A 369 22.01 14.16 -13.77
C TYR A 369 20.61 13.70 -13.31
N PRO A 370 19.85 12.99 -14.14
CA PRO A 370 18.58 12.41 -13.72
C PRO A 370 18.83 11.22 -12.79
N SER A 371 18.35 11.28 -11.55
CA SER A 371 18.58 10.22 -10.55
C SER A 371 17.45 9.20 -10.53
N PRO A 372 17.67 7.92 -10.92
CA PRO A 372 16.65 6.89 -10.83
C PRO A 372 16.23 6.58 -9.39
N SER A 373 17.17 6.66 -8.43
CA SER A 373 16.90 6.42 -7.00
C SER A 373 16.06 7.53 -6.36
N ASP A 374 16.02 8.74 -6.95
CA ASP A 374 15.23 9.89 -6.50
C ASP A 374 14.00 10.16 -7.38
N GLY A 375 13.48 9.14 -8.08
CA GLY A 375 12.25 9.25 -8.86
C GLY A 375 12.45 10.06 -10.15
N TRP A 376 13.64 9.96 -10.73
CA TRP A 376 14.03 10.59 -12.00
C TRP A 376 13.94 12.12 -11.98
N VAL A 377 14.28 12.73 -10.84
CA VAL A 377 14.50 14.18 -10.73
C VAL A 377 15.97 14.52 -10.99
N ALA A 378 16.24 15.74 -11.43
CA ALA A 378 17.61 16.22 -11.57
C ALA A 378 18.27 16.32 -10.18
N LYS A 379 19.44 15.70 -10.04
CA LYS A 379 20.23 15.66 -8.80
C LYS A 379 21.67 16.02 -9.10
N THR A 380 22.30 16.72 -8.17
CA THR A 380 23.73 17.04 -8.24
C THR A 380 24.55 15.87 -7.71
N ALA A 381 25.54 15.42 -8.50
CA ALA A 381 26.50 14.42 -8.09
C ALA A 381 27.48 14.99 -7.03
N PRO A 382 28.10 14.13 -6.20
CA PRO A 382 29.14 14.57 -5.29
C PRO A 382 30.23 15.36 -6.04
N PRO A 383 30.51 16.61 -5.64
CA PRO A 383 31.46 17.44 -6.36
C PRO A 383 32.88 16.86 -6.25
N LEU A 384 33.61 16.93 -7.37
CA LEU A 384 35.02 16.55 -7.45
C LEU A 384 35.87 17.77 -7.15
N TYR A 385 36.69 17.71 -6.10
CA TYR A 385 37.65 18.75 -5.73
C TYR A 385 39.07 18.18 -5.81
N ARG A 386 39.97 18.88 -6.50
CA ARG A 386 41.41 18.57 -6.54
C ARG A 386 42.18 19.61 -5.74
N THR A 387 42.40 19.35 -4.45
CA THR A 387 43.10 20.28 -3.54
C THR A 387 44.56 20.50 -3.93
N ASP A 388 45.17 19.53 -4.61
CA ASP A 388 46.49 19.66 -5.21
C ASP A 388 46.50 20.69 -6.35
N LEU A 389 45.46 20.73 -7.18
CA LEU A 389 45.29 21.73 -8.22
C LEU A 389 44.90 23.10 -7.64
N GLU A 390 44.03 23.14 -6.61
CA GLU A 390 43.71 24.38 -5.89
C GLU A 390 45.00 25.02 -5.35
N ALA A 391 45.94 24.24 -4.80
CA ALA A 391 47.21 24.75 -4.30
C ALA A 391 48.09 25.37 -5.41
N ILE A 392 48.12 24.75 -6.60
CA ILE A 392 48.82 25.27 -7.78
C ILE A 392 48.16 26.58 -8.27
N ASP A 393 46.84 26.65 -8.21
CA ASP A 393 46.04 27.78 -8.68
C ASP A 393 45.85 28.87 -7.59
N GLY A 394 46.74 28.91 -6.60
CA GLY A 394 46.79 29.94 -5.56
C GLY A 394 45.77 29.78 -4.43
N ASN A 395 45.44 28.53 -4.08
CA ASN A 395 44.41 28.12 -3.10
C ASN A 395 43.01 28.66 -3.43
N ARG A 396 42.69 28.75 -4.73
CA ARG A 396 41.38 29.20 -5.21
C ARG A 396 40.60 28.03 -5.74
N ARG A 397 39.30 28.02 -5.42
CA ARG A 397 38.36 27.05 -5.95
C ARG A 397 37.77 27.56 -7.25
N LEU A 398 38.03 26.86 -8.33
CA LEU A 398 37.60 27.15 -9.70
C LEU A 398 36.68 26.00 -10.14
N MET A 399 35.41 26.11 -9.73
CA MET A 399 34.38 25.12 -10.01
C MET A 399 33.80 25.34 -11.40
N ALA A 400 33.49 24.23 -12.04
CA ALA A 400 32.72 24.22 -13.25
C ALA A 400 31.54 23.24 -13.13
N ASP A 401 30.40 23.63 -13.72
CA ASP A 401 29.13 22.94 -13.60
C ASP A 401 28.71 22.33 -14.95
N VAL A 402 28.24 21.09 -14.91
CA VAL A 402 27.84 20.33 -16.11
C VAL A 402 26.43 19.77 -15.94
N ASP A 403 25.61 19.86 -16.98
CA ASP A 403 24.34 19.13 -17.04
C ASP A 403 24.50 17.84 -17.89
N LEU A 404 24.48 16.67 -17.24
CA LEU A 404 24.57 15.33 -17.84
C LEU A 404 23.18 14.69 -17.93
N ASN A 405 22.27 15.37 -18.64
CA ASN A 405 20.85 15.02 -18.68
C ASN A 405 20.55 13.63 -19.26
N PHE A 406 21.45 13.07 -20.08
CA PHE A 406 21.27 11.76 -20.71
C PHE A 406 22.00 10.63 -19.98
N VAL A 407 22.56 10.89 -18.79
CA VAL A 407 23.38 9.93 -18.04
C VAL A 407 22.72 9.61 -16.68
N PRO A 408 21.75 8.68 -16.63
CA PRO A 408 21.09 8.28 -15.38
C PRO A 408 21.95 7.36 -14.48
N TYR A 409 23.26 7.28 -14.73
CA TYR A 409 24.18 6.35 -14.08
C TYR A 409 25.17 7.13 -13.20
N PRO A 410 25.01 7.14 -11.86
CA PRO A 410 25.75 8.03 -10.97
C PRO A 410 27.27 7.80 -10.98
N GLU A 411 27.71 6.57 -11.20
CA GLU A 411 29.13 6.24 -11.29
C GLU A 411 29.75 6.68 -12.62
N GLN A 412 29.04 6.47 -13.75
CA GLN A 412 29.46 7.01 -15.04
C GLN A 412 29.53 8.54 -15.00
N VAL A 413 28.61 9.22 -14.31
CA VAL A 413 28.65 10.68 -14.09
C VAL A 413 29.97 11.09 -13.44
N GLN A 414 30.40 10.43 -12.36
CA GLN A 414 31.65 10.75 -11.69
C GLN A 414 32.89 10.40 -12.52
N ARG A 415 32.87 9.30 -13.28
CA ARG A 415 33.93 8.97 -14.25
C ARG A 415 34.07 10.07 -15.30
N LEU A 416 32.95 10.56 -15.84
CA LEU A 416 32.91 11.67 -16.78
C LEU A 416 33.44 12.97 -16.16
N MET A 417 33.06 13.29 -14.91
CA MET A 417 33.57 14.47 -14.20
C MET A 417 35.10 14.43 -14.04
N LYS A 418 35.66 13.27 -13.64
CA LYS A 418 37.10 13.08 -13.49
C LYS A 418 37.83 13.27 -14.82
N SER A 419 37.44 12.52 -15.84
CA SER A 419 38.17 12.54 -17.11
C SER A 419 38.09 13.91 -17.79
N ALA A 420 36.98 14.63 -17.66
CA ALA A 420 36.88 15.99 -18.17
C ALA A 420 37.77 16.98 -17.40
N LEU A 421 37.87 16.85 -16.08
CA LEU A 421 38.77 17.69 -15.28
C LEU A 421 40.23 17.44 -15.64
N GLU A 422 40.64 16.18 -15.75
CA GLU A 422 42.02 15.80 -16.08
C GLU A 422 42.39 16.25 -17.51
N GLU A 423 41.49 16.03 -18.48
CA GLU A 423 41.68 16.53 -19.84
C GLU A 423 41.72 18.07 -19.91
N ALA A 424 40.88 18.77 -19.14
CA ALA A 424 40.91 20.23 -19.07
C ALA A 424 42.22 20.79 -18.49
N ARG A 425 42.99 19.99 -17.74
CA ARG A 425 44.32 20.37 -17.24
C ARG A 425 45.45 20.09 -18.23
N ARG A 426 45.16 19.59 -19.43
CA ARG A 426 46.13 19.45 -20.53
C ARG A 426 46.25 20.77 -21.30
N PHE A 427 47.08 21.68 -20.77
CA PHE A 427 47.19 23.06 -21.29
C PHE A 427 48.09 23.23 -22.50
N ARG A 428 49.01 22.29 -22.77
CA ARG A 428 50.02 22.47 -23.82
C ARG A 428 49.35 22.42 -25.19
N ARG A 429 49.29 23.56 -25.87
CA ARG A 429 48.74 23.70 -27.22
C ARG A 429 49.76 24.30 -28.18
N HIS A 430 49.86 23.74 -29.37
CA HIS A 430 50.77 24.24 -30.40
C HIS A 430 50.04 24.45 -31.72
N THR A 431 50.35 25.56 -32.39
CA THR A 431 50.01 25.75 -33.81
C THR A 431 51.30 25.65 -34.61
N ILE A 432 51.40 24.60 -35.43
CA ILE A 432 52.59 24.31 -36.24
C ILE A 432 52.23 24.01 -37.69
N VAL A 433 53.22 24.14 -38.58
CA VAL A 433 53.07 23.81 -40.00
C VAL A 433 53.96 22.62 -40.35
N LEU A 434 53.34 21.60 -40.94
CA LEU A 434 53.98 20.37 -41.37
C LEU A 434 53.96 20.24 -42.90
N PRO A 435 54.97 19.56 -43.48
CA PRO A 435 55.06 19.36 -44.93
C PRO A 435 53.98 18.41 -45.46
N PRO A 436 53.75 18.35 -46.80
CA PRO A 436 52.61 17.66 -47.41
C PRO A 436 52.53 16.14 -47.12
N LYS A 437 53.65 15.51 -46.71
CA LYS A 437 53.66 14.08 -46.31
C LYS A 437 52.73 13.78 -45.13
N PHE A 438 52.42 14.77 -44.29
CA PHE A 438 51.53 14.63 -43.14
C PHE A 438 50.06 14.88 -43.49
N TRP A 439 49.76 15.45 -44.65
CA TRP A 439 48.41 15.88 -45.04
C TRP A 439 47.36 14.78 -44.92
N ALA A 440 47.68 13.55 -45.38
CA ALA A 440 46.75 12.41 -45.32
C ALA A 440 46.41 11.93 -43.90
N TYR A 441 47.23 12.28 -42.91
CA TYR A 441 47.06 11.90 -41.50
C TYR A 441 46.50 13.04 -40.66
N ALA A 442 46.69 14.29 -41.10
CA ALA A 442 46.29 15.50 -40.41
C ALA A 442 44.77 15.72 -40.52
N THR A 443 44.02 14.90 -39.77
CA THR A 443 42.56 15.00 -39.69
C THR A 443 42.14 15.34 -38.27
N PRO A 444 41.16 16.24 -38.06
CA PRO A 444 40.72 16.61 -36.71
C PRO A 444 40.23 15.38 -35.92
N GLY A 445 40.59 15.33 -34.65
CA GLY A 445 40.33 14.24 -33.71
C GLY A 445 41.42 13.15 -33.66
N THR A 446 42.30 13.07 -34.66
CA THR A 446 43.41 12.10 -34.65
C THR A 446 44.55 12.52 -33.74
N VAL A 447 45.37 11.55 -33.33
CA VAL A 447 46.47 11.74 -32.39
C VAL A 447 47.80 11.54 -33.11
N PHE A 448 48.74 12.46 -32.92
CA PHE A 448 50.12 12.35 -33.35
C PHE A 448 51.02 12.12 -32.13
N SER A 449 52.14 11.43 -32.34
CA SER A 449 53.19 11.31 -31.33
C SER A 449 54.34 12.24 -31.65
N TRP A 450 54.65 13.19 -30.77
CA TRP A 450 55.72 14.17 -30.96
C TRP A 450 56.89 13.91 -30.01
N THR A 451 58.09 13.77 -30.58
CA THR A 451 59.35 13.83 -29.82
C THR A 451 60.04 15.15 -30.12
N SER A 452 60.23 15.98 -29.09
CA SER A 452 60.76 17.34 -29.21
C SER A 452 61.86 17.55 -28.18
N GLU A 453 63.09 17.76 -28.64
CA GLU A 453 64.17 18.16 -27.74
C GLU A 453 63.93 19.58 -27.24
N ARG A 454 63.42 20.47 -28.12
CA ARG A 454 63.11 21.86 -27.79
C ARG A 454 62.12 21.99 -26.63
N ASN A 455 61.08 21.16 -26.62
CA ASN A 455 60.01 21.23 -25.61
C ASN A 455 60.13 20.15 -24.51
N GLY A 456 61.15 19.29 -24.58
CA GLY A 456 61.35 18.19 -23.62
C GLY A 456 60.30 17.07 -23.73
N TYR A 457 59.78 16.82 -24.93
CA TYR A 457 58.76 15.81 -25.19
C TYR A 457 59.40 14.50 -25.65
N ILE A 458 58.97 13.38 -25.06
CA ILE A 458 59.34 12.02 -25.48
C ILE A 458 58.04 11.30 -25.83
N ALA A 459 57.86 10.98 -27.12
CA ALA A 459 56.65 10.31 -27.63
C ALA A 459 55.33 10.90 -27.09
N LYS A 460 55.27 12.23 -26.98
CA LYS A 460 54.16 12.95 -26.37
C LYS A 460 52.96 12.89 -27.29
N LEU A 461 51.80 12.48 -26.77
CA LEU A 461 50.58 12.41 -27.55
C LEU A 461 49.93 13.79 -27.67
N MET A 462 49.59 14.14 -28.90
CA MET A 462 49.03 15.43 -29.29
C MET A 462 47.84 15.17 -30.21
N ARG A 463 46.63 15.52 -29.78
CA ARG A 463 45.42 15.42 -30.61
C ARG A 463 45.33 16.65 -31.52
N ILE A 464 44.96 16.43 -32.77
CA ILE A 464 44.67 17.50 -33.74
C ILE A 464 43.27 18.03 -33.49
N ASP A 465 43.16 19.30 -33.11
CA ASP A 465 41.88 19.98 -32.87
C ASP A 465 41.46 20.85 -34.06
N GLY A 466 42.43 21.35 -34.83
CA GLY A 466 42.19 22.17 -36.01
C GLY A 466 43.16 21.86 -37.14
N VAL A 467 42.68 21.97 -38.38
CA VAL A 467 43.49 21.75 -39.59
C VAL A 467 43.14 22.81 -40.63
N ALA A 468 44.17 23.41 -41.22
CA ALA A 468 44.05 24.31 -42.36
C ALA A 468 45.07 23.99 -43.45
N ASP A 469 44.59 23.84 -44.68
CA ASP A 469 45.42 23.61 -45.86
C ASP A 469 46.00 24.93 -46.36
N ARG A 470 47.30 24.91 -46.69
CA ARG A 470 47.97 26.04 -47.33
C ARG A 470 48.04 25.88 -48.85
N ALA A 471 48.23 26.99 -49.55
CA ALA A 471 48.29 27.03 -51.02
C ALA A 471 49.43 26.19 -51.62
N ASN A 472 50.47 25.90 -50.84
CA ASN A 472 51.61 25.07 -51.21
C ASN A 472 51.47 23.59 -50.78
N LEU A 473 50.29 23.18 -50.33
CA LEU A 473 49.97 21.84 -49.79
C LEU A 473 50.60 21.52 -48.42
N ASP A 474 51.25 22.49 -47.78
CA ASP A 474 51.61 22.34 -46.37
C ASP A 474 50.34 22.35 -45.51
N VAL A 475 50.40 21.65 -44.38
CA VAL A 475 49.26 21.54 -43.46
C VAL A 475 49.58 22.26 -42.17
N MET A 476 48.75 23.25 -41.83
CA MET A 476 48.77 23.90 -40.53
C MET A 476 47.87 23.10 -39.59
N ILE A 477 48.41 22.68 -38.45
CA ILE A 477 47.67 21.93 -37.43
C ILE A 477 47.69 22.69 -36.11
N ASP A 478 46.53 22.74 -35.45
CA ASP A 478 46.39 23.08 -34.04
C ASP A 478 46.28 21.78 -33.25
N ILE A 479 47.19 21.61 -32.28
CA ILE A 479 47.31 20.39 -31.51
C ILE A 479 47.28 20.65 -30.01
N THR A 480 46.51 19.86 -29.27
CA THR A 480 46.46 19.87 -27.80
C THR A 480 47.02 18.57 -27.24
N GLU A 481 47.76 18.67 -26.15
CA GLU A 481 48.20 17.51 -25.38
C GLU A 481 47.03 16.63 -24.94
N VAL A 482 47.20 15.32 -25.03
CA VAL A 482 46.27 14.32 -24.51
C VAL A 482 47.01 13.19 -23.81
N ASP A 483 46.31 12.48 -22.92
CA ASP A 483 46.87 11.34 -22.20
C ASP A 483 45.80 10.27 -21.97
N PRO A 484 46.02 9.02 -22.41
CA PRO A 484 45.10 7.93 -22.16
C PRO A 484 44.78 7.71 -20.68
N SER A 485 45.72 7.99 -19.77
CA SER A 485 45.51 7.75 -18.33
C SER A 485 44.50 8.71 -17.69
N ASP A 486 44.15 9.83 -18.36
CA ASP A 486 43.13 10.77 -17.88
C ASP A 486 41.73 10.13 -17.80
N TYR A 487 41.56 8.94 -18.38
CA TYR A 487 40.31 8.19 -18.40
C TYR A 487 40.34 6.95 -17.48
N ASP A 488 41.46 6.72 -16.79
CA ASP A 488 41.58 5.61 -15.84
C ASP A 488 40.58 5.81 -14.68
N TRP A 489 39.90 4.75 -14.28
CA TRP A 489 38.88 4.78 -13.24
C TRP A 489 38.97 3.57 -12.32
N SER A 490 38.87 3.81 -11.01
CA SER A 490 38.79 2.77 -9.99
C SER A 490 37.59 3.01 -9.08
N SER A 491 36.55 2.17 -9.23
CA SER A 491 35.33 2.21 -8.43
C SER A 491 35.59 2.16 -6.92
N ASP A 492 36.54 1.33 -6.48
CA ASP A 492 36.81 1.10 -5.06
C ASP A 492 37.40 2.32 -4.34
N THR A 493 38.10 3.19 -5.08
CA THR A 493 38.86 4.31 -4.51
C THR A 493 38.29 5.67 -4.88
N GLU A 494 37.59 5.77 -6.02
CA GLU A 494 37.18 7.06 -6.59
C GLU A 494 35.68 7.30 -6.53
N PHE A 495 34.86 6.24 -6.58
CA PHE A 495 33.41 6.39 -6.55
C PHE A 495 32.93 6.83 -5.17
N LYS A 496 32.14 7.92 -5.14
CA LYS A 496 31.44 8.37 -3.94
C LYS A 496 29.94 8.17 -4.15
N PRO A 497 29.29 7.20 -3.48
CA PRO A 497 27.85 7.03 -3.60
C PRO A 497 27.09 8.33 -3.28
N PRO A 498 26.20 8.80 -4.17
CA PRO A 498 25.33 9.94 -3.88
C PRO A 498 24.44 9.65 -2.67
N VAL A 499 24.09 10.69 -1.90
CA VAL A 499 23.13 10.55 -0.80
C VAL A 499 21.73 10.53 -1.40
N ASP A 500 21.03 9.41 -1.31
CA ASP A 500 19.65 9.28 -1.79
C ASP A 500 18.68 10.06 -0.90
N GLY A 501 17.74 10.75 -1.53
CA GLY A 501 16.62 11.37 -0.87
C GLY A 501 15.63 10.29 -0.44
N GLN A 502 14.93 10.55 0.67
CA GLN A 502 13.82 9.69 1.08
C GLN A 502 12.62 9.98 0.18
N LEU A 503 12.34 9.06 -0.74
CA LEU A 503 11.12 9.09 -1.55
C LEU A 503 9.96 8.38 -0.85
N GLY A 504 8.76 8.67 -1.33
CA GLY A 504 7.52 8.03 -0.92
C GLY A 504 6.55 8.98 -0.26
N VAL A 505 5.26 8.70 -0.44
CA VAL A 505 4.22 9.40 0.30
C VAL A 505 4.40 9.06 1.78
N ILE A 506 4.55 10.08 2.65
CA ILE A 506 4.46 9.88 4.10
C ILE A 506 3.03 9.47 4.39
N ARG A 507 2.79 8.16 4.47
CA ARG A 507 1.53 7.63 4.95
C ARG A 507 1.52 7.86 6.47
N PRO A 508 0.54 8.57 7.04
CA PRO A 508 0.44 8.71 8.48
C PRO A 508 0.46 7.33 9.11
N THR A 509 1.33 7.10 10.09
CA THR A 509 1.28 5.86 10.86
C THR A 509 -0.10 5.76 11.50
N PRO A 510 -0.74 4.57 11.49
CA PRO A 510 -2.05 4.41 12.09
C PRO A 510 -2.09 4.92 13.54
N GLN A 511 -2.92 5.92 13.83
CA GLN A 511 -2.96 6.52 15.16
C GLN A 511 -3.82 5.67 16.12
N PRO A 512 -3.29 5.19 17.25
CA PRO A 512 -4.10 4.61 18.32
C PRO A 512 -4.76 5.70 19.17
N ILE A 513 -5.87 5.37 19.82
CA ILE A 513 -6.45 6.22 20.86
C ILE A 513 -5.54 6.26 22.09
N VAL A 514 -5.28 7.46 22.60
CA VAL A 514 -4.34 7.70 23.72
C VAL A 514 -5.10 7.81 25.04
N ASP A 515 -4.51 7.27 26.11
CA ASP A 515 -5.06 7.23 27.47
C ASP A 515 -6.51 6.75 27.52
N TRP A 516 -6.81 5.75 26.68
CA TRP A 516 -8.07 5.04 26.72
C TRP A 516 -8.19 4.28 28.04
N PHE A 517 -9.25 4.55 28.80
CA PHE A 517 -9.58 3.77 30.01
C PHE A 517 -11.06 3.36 30.00
N ALA A 518 -11.34 2.25 30.68
CA ALA A 518 -12.69 1.77 30.95
C ALA A 518 -12.79 1.42 32.43
N GLU A 519 -13.70 2.08 33.14
CA GLU A 519 -13.88 1.95 34.59
C GLU A 519 -15.34 1.61 34.94
N PRO A 520 -15.57 0.87 36.04
CA PRO A 520 -16.93 0.55 36.47
C PRO A 520 -17.67 1.80 36.94
N ALA A 521 -18.93 1.92 36.55
CA ALA A 521 -19.79 3.04 36.92
C ALA A 521 -21.23 2.57 37.17
N THR A 522 -22.09 3.49 37.61
CA THR A 522 -23.52 3.23 37.83
C THR A 522 -24.35 4.38 37.29
N VAL A 523 -25.57 4.07 36.84
CA VAL A 523 -26.60 5.09 36.55
C VAL A 523 -27.42 5.29 37.82
N LYS A 524 -27.48 6.53 38.30
CA LYS A 524 -28.18 6.91 39.53
C LYS A 524 -29.55 7.54 39.24
N ASP A 525 -30.48 7.43 40.19
CA ASP A 525 -31.75 8.15 40.16
C ASP A 525 -31.67 9.55 40.80
N SER A 526 -32.81 10.25 40.88
CA SER A 526 -32.94 11.58 41.50
C SER A 526 -32.68 11.60 43.01
N SER A 527 -32.69 10.44 43.67
CA SER A 527 -32.38 10.27 45.10
C SER A 527 -30.93 9.84 45.34
N GLY A 528 -30.15 9.62 44.26
CA GLY A 528 -28.74 9.25 44.31
C GLY A 528 -28.49 7.74 44.45
N GLU A 529 -29.55 6.92 44.35
CA GLU A 529 -29.47 5.45 44.42
C GLU A 529 -29.06 4.86 43.08
N ASP A 530 -28.24 3.80 43.10
CA ASP A 530 -27.76 3.10 41.90
C ASP A 530 -28.87 2.24 41.30
N ARG A 531 -29.22 2.48 40.03
CA ARG A 531 -30.33 1.80 39.35
C ARG A 531 -29.88 0.84 38.27
N ARG A 532 -28.72 1.08 37.65
CA ARG A 532 -28.18 0.22 36.60
C ARG A 532 -26.64 0.20 36.63
N PRO A 533 -26.01 -0.94 36.32
CA PRO A 533 -24.58 -0.97 36.06
C PRO A 533 -24.26 -0.15 34.79
N ALA A 534 -23.07 0.46 34.79
CA ALA A 534 -22.53 1.20 33.66
C ALA A 534 -21.01 0.99 33.56
N ILE A 535 -20.45 1.36 32.41
CA ILE A 535 -19.01 1.50 32.20
C ILE A 535 -18.75 2.93 31.79
N ARG A 536 -17.80 3.59 32.46
CA ARG A 536 -17.31 4.91 32.06
C ARG A 536 -16.06 4.72 31.21
N LEU A 537 -16.11 5.22 29.99
CA LEU A 537 -14.95 5.34 29.11
C LEU A 537 -14.36 6.73 29.24
N THR A 538 -13.04 6.81 29.27
CA THR A 538 -12.30 8.07 29.25
C THR A 538 -11.15 7.98 28.25
N TRP A 539 -10.74 9.13 27.73
CA TRP A 539 -9.62 9.27 26.80
C TRP A 539 -8.99 10.64 26.97
N ASP A 540 -7.75 10.79 26.48
CA ASP A 540 -7.07 12.08 26.47
C ASP A 540 -7.83 13.09 25.59
N ASN A 541 -8.32 14.17 26.20
CA ASN A 541 -8.95 15.30 25.53
C ASN A 541 -8.14 16.60 25.65
N SER A 542 -6.84 16.51 25.95
CA SER A 542 -5.95 17.66 25.98
C SER A 542 -5.77 18.29 24.59
N ASP A 543 -5.45 19.58 24.58
CA ASP A 543 -5.34 20.40 23.37
C ASP A 543 -4.27 19.83 22.41
N GLY A 544 -4.60 19.71 21.13
CA GLY A 544 -3.76 19.11 20.08
C GLY A 544 -3.81 17.58 19.97
N ARG A 545 -4.53 16.84 20.84
CA ARG A 545 -4.66 15.37 20.75
C ARG A 545 -5.81 14.90 19.87
N LEU A 546 -6.86 15.72 19.82
CA LEU A 546 -8.08 15.47 19.05
C LEU A 546 -8.07 16.21 17.71
N ASP A 547 -6.91 16.73 17.28
CA ASP A 547 -6.75 17.35 15.97
C ASP A 547 -7.12 16.34 14.88
N ASP A 548 -8.03 16.74 14.00
CA ASP A 548 -8.63 15.89 12.96
C ASP A 548 -9.37 14.64 13.50
N VAL A 549 -9.91 14.67 14.72
CA VAL A 549 -10.80 13.62 15.27
C VAL A 549 -12.23 14.16 15.36
N ILE A 550 -13.15 13.59 14.57
CA ILE A 550 -14.57 13.99 14.52
C ILE A 550 -15.47 13.12 15.39
N GLY A 551 -14.95 11.99 15.89
CA GLY A 551 -15.68 11.12 16.79
C GLY A 551 -14.80 10.01 17.37
N ILE A 552 -15.36 9.25 18.31
CA ILE A 552 -14.74 8.04 18.87
C ILE A 552 -15.75 6.92 18.73
N GLU A 553 -15.32 5.84 18.10
CA GLU A 553 -16.07 4.59 18.05
C GLU A 553 -15.59 3.68 19.17
N TYR A 554 -16.51 2.98 19.82
CA TYR A 554 -16.19 2.02 20.86
C TYR A 554 -16.91 0.70 20.63
N GLU A 555 -16.31 -0.34 21.18
CA GLU A 555 -16.84 -1.69 21.15
C GLU A 555 -16.67 -2.32 22.53
N VAL A 556 -17.79 -2.65 23.17
CA VAL A 556 -17.86 -3.38 24.43
C VAL A 556 -18.12 -4.84 24.10
N ARG A 557 -17.31 -5.72 24.66
CA ARG A 557 -17.48 -7.16 24.58
C ARG A 557 -17.54 -7.78 25.96
N LEU A 558 -18.16 -8.94 26.12
CA LEU A 558 -18.01 -9.72 27.35
C LEU A 558 -16.55 -10.17 27.48
N GLN A 559 -15.94 -10.02 28.65
CA GLN A 559 -14.55 -10.42 28.90
C GLN A 559 -14.37 -11.92 28.75
N ALA A 560 -15.40 -12.69 29.17
CA ALA A 560 -15.47 -14.11 28.90
C ALA A 560 -15.63 -14.35 27.39
N THR A 561 -16.74 -14.04 26.74
CA THR A 561 -16.93 -14.58 25.38
C THR A 561 -16.35 -13.73 24.24
N LEU A 562 -15.73 -12.57 24.51
CA LEU A 562 -15.39 -11.54 23.51
C LEU A 562 -16.55 -11.22 22.53
N GLU A 563 -17.78 -11.55 22.92
CA GLU A 563 -18.97 -11.29 22.14
C GLU A 563 -19.29 -9.81 22.25
N LYS A 564 -19.55 -9.15 21.12
CA LYS A 564 -19.90 -7.73 21.08
C LYS A 564 -21.26 -7.52 21.75
N VAL A 565 -21.23 -6.88 22.91
CA VAL A 565 -22.40 -6.57 23.76
C VAL A 565 -23.03 -5.27 23.33
N SER A 566 -22.19 -4.29 23.03
CA SER A 566 -22.60 -2.95 22.63
C SER A 566 -21.51 -2.36 21.75
N GLU A 567 -21.93 -1.63 20.73
CA GLU A 567 -21.06 -0.79 19.93
C GLU A 567 -21.73 0.57 19.76
N GLY A 568 -20.91 1.58 19.57
CA GLY A 568 -21.44 2.90 19.34
C GLY A 568 -20.34 3.89 19.03
N ARG A 569 -20.75 5.14 18.91
CA ARG A 569 -19.83 6.25 18.73
C ARG A 569 -20.31 7.46 19.49
N THR A 570 -19.36 8.33 19.83
CA THR A 570 -19.62 9.70 20.25
C THR A 570 -19.06 10.65 19.21
N ASP A 571 -19.84 11.66 18.82
CA ASP A 571 -19.42 12.75 17.94
C ASP A 571 -18.90 13.97 18.73
N GLN A 572 -18.69 13.78 20.05
CA GLN A 572 -18.20 14.81 20.96
C GLN A 572 -16.89 14.35 21.64
N PRO A 573 -15.81 14.11 20.89
CA PRO A 573 -14.55 13.64 21.47
C PRO A 573 -13.95 14.63 22.49
N GLN A 574 -14.29 15.92 22.37
CA GLN A 574 -13.88 17.00 23.28
C GLN A 574 -14.31 16.78 24.75
N VAL A 575 -15.37 16.00 25.00
CA VAL A 575 -15.90 15.73 26.36
C VAL A 575 -14.94 14.86 27.18
N GLY A 576 -14.05 14.09 26.53
CA GLY A 576 -13.05 13.25 27.21
C GLY A 576 -13.60 12.06 27.99
N SER A 577 -14.92 11.86 27.99
CA SER A 577 -15.55 10.71 28.63
C SER A 577 -16.93 10.39 28.06
N MET A 578 -17.34 9.13 28.18
CA MET A 578 -18.68 8.66 27.83
C MET A 578 -19.13 7.59 28.82
N LEU A 579 -20.42 7.58 29.17
CA LEU A 579 -21.02 6.55 30.02
C LEU A 579 -21.85 5.59 29.15
N ILE A 580 -21.57 4.29 29.27
CA ILE A 580 -22.29 3.22 28.59
C ILE A 580 -23.07 2.44 29.63
N SER A 581 -24.37 2.30 29.43
CA SER A 581 -25.25 1.50 30.31
C SER A 581 -26.14 0.54 29.52
N GLN A 582 -26.04 0.54 28.18
CA GLN A 582 -26.83 -0.34 27.34
C GLN A 582 -26.26 -1.76 27.36
N SER A 583 -27.14 -2.74 27.56
CA SER A 583 -26.82 -4.17 27.51
C SER A 583 -25.77 -4.65 28.52
N LEU A 584 -25.58 -3.92 29.61
CA LEU A 584 -24.66 -4.30 30.69
C LEU A 584 -25.42 -4.97 31.84
N LEU A 585 -25.00 -6.18 32.19
CA LEU A 585 -25.48 -6.94 33.35
C LEU A 585 -24.70 -6.57 34.64
N PRO A 586 -25.30 -6.76 35.82
CA PRO A 586 -24.62 -6.54 37.11
C PRO A 586 -23.54 -7.58 37.38
N ALA A 587 -22.45 -7.19 38.06
CA ALA A 587 -21.35 -8.08 38.46
C ALA A 587 -20.70 -8.86 37.31
N GLU A 588 -20.73 -8.31 36.10
CA GLU A 588 -20.32 -9.00 34.87
C GLU A 588 -19.03 -8.40 34.33
N SER A 589 -18.15 -9.25 33.81
CA SER A 589 -16.83 -8.83 33.32
C SER A 589 -16.91 -8.52 31.82
N TYR A 590 -16.57 -7.29 31.44
CA TYR A 590 -16.50 -6.83 30.05
C TYR A 590 -15.08 -6.45 29.67
N VAL A 591 -14.80 -6.44 28.37
CA VAL A 591 -13.64 -5.78 27.80
C VAL A 591 -14.07 -4.73 26.80
N VAL A 592 -13.46 -3.56 26.85
CA VAL A 592 -13.81 -2.44 25.97
C VAL A 592 -12.61 -1.97 25.18
N ARG A 593 -12.80 -1.71 23.89
CA ARG A 593 -11.82 -1.02 23.05
C ARG A 593 -12.47 0.17 22.35
N GLY A 594 -11.65 1.12 21.94
CA GLY A 594 -12.07 2.31 21.22
C GLY A 594 -11.11 2.64 20.10
N ARG A 595 -11.56 3.45 19.14
CA ARG A 595 -10.71 4.07 18.12
C ARG A 595 -11.23 5.46 17.77
N TYR A 596 -10.35 6.30 17.28
CA TYR A 596 -10.75 7.56 16.68
C TYR A 596 -11.52 7.35 15.38
N ILE A 597 -12.39 8.31 15.06
CA ILE A 597 -12.98 8.52 13.75
C ILE A 597 -12.36 9.81 13.22
N PRO A 598 -11.45 9.75 12.23
CA PRO A 598 -10.78 10.94 11.73
C PRO A 598 -11.69 11.76 10.80
N GLY A 599 -11.42 13.07 10.69
CA GLY A 599 -12.07 13.93 9.70
C GLY A 599 -11.48 13.76 8.29
N GLY A 600 -10.17 13.51 8.20
CA GLY A 600 -9.44 13.16 6.97
C GLY A 600 -9.20 11.66 6.77
N ASP A 601 -8.61 11.29 5.63
CA ASP A 601 -8.32 9.91 5.25
C ASP A 601 -6.98 9.44 5.83
N ARG A 602 -6.97 9.18 7.13
CA ARG A 602 -5.81 8.61 7.84
C ARG A 602 -6.17 7.30 8.52
N PRO A 603 -5.29 6.29 8.49
CA PRO A 603 -5.55 5.04 9.18
C PRO A 603 -5.56 5.27 10.70
N VAL A 604 -6.46 4.58 11.39
CA VAL A 604 -6.64 4.63 12.85
C VAL A 604 -6.69 3.21 13.39
N LEU A 605 -6.14 3.01 14.59
CA LEU A 605 -6.11 1.71 15.24
C LEU A 605 -7.14 1.62 16.35
N TRP A 606 -7.72 0.43 16.48
CA TRP A 606 -8.37 0.04 17.72
C TRP A 606 -7.35 -0.01 18.86
N SER A 607 -7.72 0.50 20.03
CA SER A 607 -6.98 0.19 21.25
C SER A 607 -7.02 -1.31 21.57
N GLY A 608 -6.12 -1.71 22.45
CA GLY A 608 -6.28 -2.98 23.15
C GLY A 608 -7.58 -3.01 23.95
N PHE A 609 -8.06 -4.22 24.19
CA PHE A 609 -9.21 -4.45 25.07
C PHE A 609 -8.85 -4.16 26.52
N ILE A 610 -9.62 -3.29 27.18
CA ILE A 610 -9.49 -2.96 28.61
C ILE A 610 -10.56 -3.70 29.40
N PRO A 611 -10.19 -4.57 30.37
CA PRO A 611 -11.15 -5.27 31.20
C PRO A 611 -11.81 -4.34 32.22
N VAL A 612 -13.11 -4.53 32.45
CA VAL A 612 -13.92 -3.79 33.42
C VAL A 612 -15.02 -4.69 33.97
N ILE A 613 -15.18 -4.75 35.29
CA ILE A 613 -16.23 -5.54 35.95
C ILE A 613 -17.33 -4.59 36.40
N THR A 614 -18.54 -4.72 35.88
CA THR A 614 -19.65 -3.84 36.26
C THR A 614 -20.05 -4.02 37.74
N PRO A 615 -20.50 -2.97 38.43
CA PRO A 615 -20.98 -3.08 39.80
C PRO A 615 -22.20 -4.03 39.91
N ASN A 616 -22.33 -4.72 41.04
CA ASN A 616 -23.44 -5.64 41.31
C ASN A 616 -24.73 -4.90 41.70
N ILE A 617 -25.31 -4.16 40.75
CA ILE A 617 -26.59 -3.45 40.93
C ILE A 617 -27.74 -4.38 40.53
N LEU A 618 -28.29 -5.10 41.51
CA LEU A 618 -29.45 -5.97 41.33
C LEU A 618 -30.75 -5.19 41.43
N LEU A 619 -31.81 -5.71 40.81
CA LEU A 619 -33.16 -5.17 41.00
C LEU A 619 -33.55 -5.29 42.49
N SER A 620 -33.82 -4.15 43.12
CA SER A 620 -34.34 -4.05 44.47
C SER A 620 -35.87 -4.00 44.49
N ASP A 621 -36.47 -4.05 45.68
CA ASP A 621 -37.90 -3.83 45.93
C ASP A 621 -38.42 -2.50 45.35
N LYS A 622 -37.53 -1.54 45.11
CA LYS A 622 -37.83 -0.23 44.50
C LYS A 622 -37.62 -0.17 42.99
N ASP A 623 -37.01 -1.19 42.37
CA ASP A 623 -36.80 -1.30 40.91
C ASP A 623 -37.87 -2.15 40.24
N VAL A 624 -38.59 -2.94 41.05
CA VAL A 624 -39.78 -3.66 40.63
C VAL A 624 -40.99 -2.76 40.89
N PHE A 625 -41.36 -1.95 39.90
CA PHE A 625 -42.67 -1.31 39.90
C PHE A 625 -43.71 -2.38 39.52
N VAL A 626 -44.17 -3.17 40.49
CA VAL A 626 -45.39 -3.95 40.34
C VAL A 626 -46.56 -2.98 40.48
N ASP A 627 -46.86 -2.26 39.40
CA ASP A 627 -48.22 -1.75 39.20
C ASP A 627 -49.00 -2.83 38.46
N ILE A 628 -49.18 -3.95 39.15
CA ILE A 628 -50.27 -4.83 38.86
C ILE A 628 -51.29 -4.49 39.93
N ASP A 629 -52.31 -3.73 39.52
CA ASP A 629 -53.58 -3.71 40.21
C ASP A 629 -54.13 -5.15 40.23
N LEU A 630 -53.68 -5.90 41.23
CA LEU A 630 -54.06 -7.29 41.51
C LEU A 630 -55.33 -7.37 42.37
N THR A 631 -55.96 -6.23 42.68
CA THR A 631 -57.21 -6.23 43.45
C THR A 631 -58.33 -7.01 42.74
N GLY A 632 -58.24 -7.21 41.42
CA GLY A 632 -59.20 -8.00 40.63
C GLY A 632 -58.84 -9.47 40.33
N ILE A 633 -57.68 -10.00 40.76
CA ILE A 633 -57.26 -11.39 40.44
C ILE A 633 -57.31 -12.33 41.67
N GLU A 634 -57.24 -11.82 42.89
CA GLU A 634 -57.49 -12.64 44.09
C GLU A 634 -58.94 -13.15 44.14
N GLU A 635 -59.91 -12.38 43.64
CA GLU A 635 -61.32 -12.79 43.57
C GLU A 635 -61.54 -13.95 42.57
N ALA A 636 -60.81 -13.95 41.45
CA ALA A 636 -60.88 -15.00 40.43
C ALA A 636 -60.16 -16.30 40.84
N LEU A 637 -59.10 -16.20 41.67
CA LEU A 637 -58.40 -17.37 42.24
C LEU A 637 -59.06 -17.89 43.53
N GLY A 638 -59.80 -17.06 44.25
CA GLY A 638 -60.61 -17.47 45.42
C GLY A 638 -61.72 -18.46 45.06
N TRP A 639 -62.37 -18.27 43.90
CA TRP A 639 -63.35 -19.21 43.34
C TRP A 639 -62.73 -20.59 43.05
N LEU A 640 -61.47 -20.63 42.61
CA LEU A 640 -60.78 -21.89 42.25
C LEU A 640 -60.23 -22.63 43.48
N ARG A 641 -59.84 -21.92 44.54
CA ARG A 641 -59.22 -22.50 45.76
C ARG A 641 -60.21 -23.05 46.80
N ASN A 642 -61.47 -22.61 46.82
CA ASN A 642 -62.49 -23.14 47.75
C ASN A 642 -63.25 -24.37 47.22
N SER A 643 -62.78 -24.98 46.13
CA SER A 643 -63.43 -26.08 45.38
C SER A 643 -63.33 -27.47 46.04
N THR A 644 -63.30 -27.54 47.37
CA THR A 644 -63.49 -28.81 48.12
C THR A 644 -64.95 -29.08 48.50
N ARG A 645 -65.91 -28.26 48.02
CA ARG A 645 -67.34 -28.49 48.24
C ARG A 645 -68.08 -28.39 46.92
N THR A 646 -68.92 -29.41 46.70
CA THR A 646 -69.76 -29.75 45.54
C THR A 646 -69.92 -28.66 44.48
N ALA A 647 -69.78 -29.01 43.19
CA ALA A 647 -69.95 -28.11 42.03
C ALA A 647 -71.23 -27.25 42.04
N GLN A 648 -72.23 -27.60 42.86
CA GLN A 648 -73.37 -26.74 43.22
C GLN A 648 -72.94 -25.44 43.92
N ASP A 649 -71.95 -25.41 44.81
CA ASP A 649 -71.45 -24.20 45.49
C ASP A 649 -70.62 -23.29 44.56
N ALA A 650 -69.98 -23.84 43.53
CA ALA A 650 -69.25 -23.05 42.52
C ALA A 650 -70.20 -22.38 41.51
N ILE A 651 -71.33 -23.05 41.23
CA ILE A 651 -72.46 -22.54 40.44
C ILE A 651 -73.30 -21.58 41.28
N ASP A 652 -73.57 -21.88 42.55
CA ASP A 652 -74.19 -20.97 43.51
C ASP A 652 -73.27 -19.79 43.81
N GLY A 653 -71.95 -19.93 43.69
CA GLY A 653 -70.99 -18.82 43.76
C GLY A 653 -70.98 -17.96 42.49
N LEU A 654 -71.25 -18.55 41.32
CA LEU A 654 -71.46 -17.78 40.08
C LEU A 654 -72.82 -17.06 40.13
N ILE A 655 -73.88 -17.74 40.58
CA ILE A 655 -75.23 -17.20 40.78
C ILE A 655 -75.23 -16.18 41.93
N ALA A 656 -74.49 -16.41 43.03
CA ALA A 656 -74.35 -15.50 44.16
C ALA A 656 -73.48 -14.30 43.80
N ALA A 657 -72.34 -14.45 43.11
CA ALA A 657 -71.60 -13.30 42.57
C ALA A 657 -72.43 -12.52 41.52
N GLN A 658 -73.34 -13.20 40.81
CA GLN A 658 -74.32 -12.59 39.90
C GLN A 658 -75.54 -11.97 40.64
N MET A 659 -75.83 -12.37 41.88
CA MET A 659 -76.94 -11.86 42.70
C MET A 659 -76.49 -10.87 43.81
N GLU A 660 -75.21 -10.85 44.18
CA GLU A 660 -74.65 -9.99 45.22
C GLU A 660 -74.41 -8.55 44.72
N LEU A 661 -74.42 -8.35 43.39
CA LEU A 661 -74.58 -7.01 42.80
C LEU A 661 -76.04 -6.53 42.73
N ALA A 662 -77.00 -7.26 43.32
CA ALA A 662 -78.40 -7.17 42.94
C ALA A 662 -79.45 -7.34 44.04
N THR A 663 -79.15 -7.07 45.30
CA THR A 663 -80.17 -7.16 46.35
C THR A 663 -81.08 -5.92 46.46
N VAL A 664 -80.98 -4.90 45.58
CA VAL A 664 -81.81 -3.67 45.71
C VAL A 664 -82.44 -3.10 44.42
N ALA A 665 -82.10 -3.51 43.18
CA ALA A 665 -82.67 -2.84 41.99
C ALA A 665 -82.73 -3.66 40.68
N TYR A 666 -83.64 -4.64 40.57
CA TYR A 666 -84.08 -5.16 39.27
C TYR A 666 -85.54 -4.82 39.00
N LYS A 667 -85.85 -4.36 37.77
CA LYS A 667 -87.22 -3.99 37.35
C LYS A 667 -88.00 -5.19 36.78
N ASP A 668 -87.33 -6.14 36.11
CA ASP A 668 -87.92 -7.40 35.65
C ASP A 668 -86.88 -8.53 35.77
N THR A 669 -87.33 -9.72 36.16
CA THR A 669 -86.51 -10.93 36.26
C THR A 669 -87.33 -12.11 35.76
N ARG A 670 -86.73 -12.92 34.89
CA ARG A 670 -87.34 -14.15 34.37
C ARG A 670 -86.42 -15.32 34.68
N LYS A 671 -87.02 -16.41 35.18
CA LYS A 671 -86.34 -17.68 35.44
C LYS A 671 -87.07 -18.80 34.71
N LEU A 672 -86.31 -19.68 34.08
CA LEU A 672 -86.79 -20.91 33.48
C LEU A 672 -85.91 -22.04 33.99
N ALA A 673 -86.53 -23.07 34.56
CA ALA A 673 -85.86 -24.31 34.93
C ALA A 673 -86.51 -25.47 34.19
N ARG A 674 -85.70 -26.37 33.62
CA ARG A 674 -86.14 -27.62 33.01
C ARG A 674 -85.33 -28.76 33.58
N GLU A 675 -86.00 -29.87 33.86
CA GLU A 675 -85.39 -31.07 34.41
C GLU A 675 -85.93 -32.29 33.69
N LEU A 676 -85.05 -33.26 33.43
CA LEU A 676 -85.40 -34.58 32.91
C LEU A 676 -84.53 -35.60 33.63
N SER A 677 -85.15 -36.58 34.30
CA SER A 677 -84.45 -37.61 35.05
C SER A 677 -85.05 -39.00 34.83
N VAL A 678 -84.21 -40.03 34.97
CA VAL A 678 -84.60 -41.44 34.96
C VAL A 678 -83.78 -42.19 36.00
N GLU A 679 -84.44 -43.06 36.76
CA GLU A 679 -83.84 -43.83 37.86
C GLU A 679 -84.18 -45.33 37.72
N LEU A 680 -83.20 -46.20 37.98
CA LEU A 680 -83.38 -47.65 38.04
C LEU A 680 -82.45 -48.24 39.12
N GLY A 681 -83.00 -48.57 40.28
CA GLY A 681 -82.21 -49.05 41.43
C GLY A 681 -81.27 -47.95 41.94
N GLU A 682 -79.96 -48.23 41.99
CA GLU A 682 -78.93 -47.25 42.37
C GLU A 682 -78.41 -46.41 41.17
N ALA A 683 -78.97 -46.61 39.97
CA ALA A 683 -78.61 -45.86 38.77
C ALA A 683 -79.52 -44.63 38.59
N ARG A 684 -78.93 -43.46 38.32
CA ARG A 684 -79.65 -42.21 38.00
C ARG A 684 -78.98 -41.51 36.82
N ALA A 685 -79.77 -41.07 35.84
CA ALA A 685 -79.34 -40.13 34.81
C ALA A 685 -80.25 -38.91 34.83
N GLU A 686 -79.69 -37.71 34.76
CA GLU A 686 -80.40 -36.45 34.91
C GLU A 686 -79.80 -35.36 34.02
N TYR A 687 -80.67 -34.52 33.45
CA TYR A 687 -80.32 -33.25 32.82
C TYR A 687 -81.11 -32.13 33.49
N LYS A 688 -80.41 -31.05 33.84
CA LYS A 688 -80.98 -29.85 34.43
C LYS A 688 -80.50 -28.62 33.67
N GLU A 689 -81.43 -27.76 33.28
CA GLU A 689 -81.19 -26.46 32.65
C GLU A 689 -81.80 -25.37 33.52
N GLU A 690 -81.01 -24.34 33.85
CA GLU A 690 -81.48 -23.13 34.52
C GLU A 690 -81.07 -21.90 33.71
N ILE A 691 -82.06 -21.10 33.31
CA ILE A 691 -81.87 -19.82 32.62
C ILE A 691 -82.36 -18.70 33.52
N GLN A 692 -81.52 -17.68 33.70
CA GLN A 692 -81.85 -16.48 34.44
C GLN A 692 -81.54 -15.23 33.60
N LEU A 693 -82.57 -14.40 33.44
CA LEU A 693 -82.48 -13.10 32.77
C LEU A 693 -82.88 -12.01 33.75
N ALA A 694 -82.07 -10.96 33.85
CA ALA A 694 -82.35 -9.81 34.72
C ALA A 694 -81.89 -8.49 34.05
N VAL A 695 -82.68 -7.43 34.22
CA VAL A 695 -82.38 -6.10 33.66
C VAL A 695 -82.77 -4.97 34.61
N ASN A 696 -81.97 -3.91 34.61
CA ASN A 696 -82.30 -2.61 35.21
C ASN A 696 -81.85 -1.45 34.30
N GLU A 697 -81.78 -0.23 34.83
CA GLU A 697 -81.45 0.98 34.05
C GLU A 697 -79.97 1.07 33.62
N THR A 698 -79.08 0.30 34.25
CA THR A 698 -77.63 0.40 34.04
C THR A 698 -76.96 -0.93 33.68
N MET A 699 -77.67 -2.05 33.78
CA MET A 699 -77.13 -3.40 33.57
C MET A 699 -78.16 -4.35 32.96
N ALA A 700 -77.67 -5.23 32.09
CA ALA A 700 -78.42 -6.39 31.59
C ALA A 700 -77.57 -7.66 31.77
N VAL A 701 -78.19 -8.71 32.31
CA VAL A 701 -77.55 -10.00 32.58
C VAL A 701 -78.38 -11.11 31.96
N ALA A 702 -77.70 -11.95 31.19
CA ALA A 702 -78.24 -13.22 30.71
C ALA A 702 -77.28 -14.35 31.12
N GLY A 703 -77.76 -15.27 31.95
CA GLY A 703 -77.02 -16.43 32.41
C GLY A 703 -77.77 -17.72 32.12
N LYS A 704 -77.03 -18.77 31.78
CA LYS A 704 -77.56 -20.13 31.69
C LYS A 704 -76.56 -21.12 32.26
N VAL A 705 -77.10 -22.11 32.97
CA VAL A 705 -76.37 -23.25 33.52
C VAL A 705 -77.03 -24.53 33.05
N GLU A 706 -76.22 -25.46 32.58
CA GLU A 706 -76.63 -26.82 32.22
C GLU A 706 -75.80 -27.82 33.01
N THR A 707 -76.49 -28.82 33.57
CA THR A 707 -75.88 -29.94 34.29
C THR A 707 -76.39 -31.25 33.71
N LEU A 708 -75.48 -32.11 33.27
CA LEU A 708 -75.74 -33.51 33.02
C LEU A 708 -75.14 -34.33 34.15
N THR A 709 -75.92 -35.21 34.75
CA THR A 709 -75.52 -36.11 35.82
C THR A 709 -75.77 -37.56 35.40
N ALA A 710 -74.78 -38.43 35.61
CA ALA A 710 -74.94 -39.88 35.54
C ALA A 710 -74.32 -40.51 36.80
N ALA A 711 -75.10 -41.27 37.56
CA ALA A 711 -74.66 -41.89 38.81
C ALA A 711 -75.05 -43.37 38.87
N LEU A 712 -74.18 -44.20 39.45
CA LEU A 712 -74.40 -45.62 39.68
C LEU A 712 -73.52 -46.10 40.84
N GLY A 713 -74.11 -46.72 41.86
CA GLY A 713 -73.37 -47.46 42.90
C GLY A 713 -72.29 -46.64 43.61
N GLY A 714 -72.60 -45.38 43.96
CA GLY A 714 -71.68 -44.45 44.64
C GLY A 714 -70.70 -43.70 43.74
N SER A 715 -70.60 -44.04 42.44
CA SER A 715 -69.89 -43.23 41.44
C SER A 715 -70.84 -42.25 40.76
N SER A 716 -70.36 -41.03 40.51
CA SER A 716 -71.10 -39.99 39.80
C SER A 716 -70.21 -39.25 38.81
N ALA A 717 -70.75 -38.98 37.63
CA ALA A 717 -70.13 -38.19 36.58
C ALA A 717 -71.02 -36.99 36.25
N PHE A 718 -70.41 -35.82 36.10
CA PHE A 718 -71.10 -34.58 35.84
C PHE A 718 -70.44 -33.83 34.68
N VAL A 719 -71.27 -33.25 33.81
CA VAL A 719 -70.83 -32.22 32.87
C VAL A 719 -71.63 -30.96 33.18
N ASN A 720 -70.92 -29.91 33.56
CA ASN A 720 -71.49 -28.61 33.87
C ASN A 720 -71.02 -27.59 32.85
N VAL A 721 -71.96 -26.86 32.27
CA VAL A 721 -71.67 -25.74 31.38
C VAL A 721 -72.37 -24.51 31.91
N ALA A 722 -71.62 -23.41 32.05
CA ALA A 722 -72.15 -22.13 32.48
C ALA A 722 -71.68 -21.05 31.52
N TRP A 723 -72.61 -20.20 31.10
CA TRP A 723 -72.26 -19.00 30.33
C TRP A 723 -73.06 -17.80 30.78
N ALA A 724 -72.41 -16.65 30.72
CA ALA A 724 -72.99 -15.39 31.09
C ALA A 724 -72.56 -14.29 30.13
N ALA A 725 -73.53 -13.48 29.72
CA ALA A 725 -73.32 -12.21 29.05
C ALA A 725 -73.81 -11.09 29.96
N ILE A 726 -72.94 -10.13 30.25
CA ILE A 726 -73.19 -9.00 31.15
C ILE A 726 -72.84 -7.73 30.41
N ALA A 727 -73.82 -6.84 30.26
CA ALA A 727 -73.60 -5.47 29.86
C ALA A 727 -73.51 -4.59 31.12
N ALA A 728 -72.30 -4.31 31.60
CA ALA A 728 -72.02 -3.46 32.76
C ALA A 728 -70.73 -2.63 32.55
N PRO A 729 -70.53 -1.50 33.27
CA PRO A 729 -69.38 -0.60 33.08
C PRO A 729 -67.99 -1.20 33.42
N SER A 730 -67.96 -2.31 34.16
CA SER A 730 -66.74 -2.97 34.63
C SER A 730 -66.97 -4.48 34.79
N GLY A 731 -65.87 -5.23 34.95
CA GLY A 731 -65.91 -6.69 35.07
C GLY A 731 -65.79 -7.41 33.72
N TYR A 732 -66.15 -8.69 33.70
CA TYR A 732 -66.08 -9.52 32.50
C TYR A 732 -67.44 -9.59 31.81
N ALA A 733 -67.49 -9.07 30.58
CA ALA A 733 -68.70 -8.90 29.81
C ALA A 733 -69.21 -10.21 29.19
N ALA A 734 -68.31 -11.14 28.88
CA ALA A 734 -68.68 -12.45 28.39
C ALA A 734 -67.81 -13.53 29.04
N ARG A 735 -68.49 -14.55 29.58
CA ARG A 735 -67.85 -15.71 30.21
C ARG A 735 -68.46 -17.00 29.70
N TYR A 736 -67.60 -17.98 29.44
CA TYR A 736 -68.01 -19.34 29.07
C TYR A 736 -67.13 -20.35 29.80
N GLY A 737 -67.73 -21.19 30.62
CA GLY A 737 -67.06 -22.22 31.39
C GLY A 737 -67.67 -23.59 31.13
N VAL A 738 -66.82 -24.59 30.96
CA VAL A 738 -67.22 -26.00 30.93
C VAL A 738 -66.36 -26.79 31.91
N THR A 739 -66.99 -27.69 32.66
CA THR A 739 -66.32 -28.63 33.57
C THR A 739 -66.89 -30.02 33.39
N ALA A 740 -66.01 -30.99 33.15
CA ALA A 740 -66.33 -32.41 33.24
C ALA A 740 -65.70 -32.97 34.51
N ALA A 741 -66.46 -33.66 35.36
CA ALA A 741 -65.99 -34.18 36.63
C ALA A 741 -66.51 -35.60 36.90
N VAL A 742 -65.71 -36.38 37.63
CA VAL A 742 -66.10 -37.70 38.14
C VAL A 742 -65.76 -37.77 39.62
N ASN A 743 -66.66 -38.38 40.40
CA ASN A 743 -66.46 -38.69 41.80
C ASN A 743 -66.88 -40.14 42.07
N ASP A 744 -65.89 -41.00 42.27
CA ASP A 744 -66.00 -42.44 42.59
C ASP A 744 -65.42 -42.76 43.98
N GLY A 745 -65.29 -41.74 44.84
CA GLY A 745 -64.48 -41.77 46.07
C GLY A 745 -63.22 -40.90 45.97
N ALA A 746 -62.80 -40.54 44.76
CA ALA A 746 -61.78 -39.53 44.51
C ALA A 746 -62.26 -38.54 43.43
N TYR A 747 -62.39 -37.26 43.78
CA TYR A 747 -62.83 -36.22 42.86
C TYR A 747 -61.75 -35.88 41.83
N ARG A 748 -62.12 -35.87 40.54
CA ARG A 748 -61.25 -35.44 39.44
C ARG A 748 -62.07 -34.68 38.40
N ALA A 749 -61.51 -33.58 37.89
CA ALA A 749 -62.17 -32.70 36.94
C ALA A 749 -61.22 -32.15 35.87
N ALA A 750 -61.78 -31.81 34.71
CA ALA A 750 -61.15 -31.00 33.68
C ALA A 750 -62.06 -29.82 33.34
N SER A 751 -61.47 -28.61 33.26
CA SER A 751 -62.21 -27.37 33.08
C SER A 751 -61.56 -26.46 32.03
N LEU A 752 -62.39 -25.77 31.26
CA LEU A 752 -62.02 -24.71 30.33
C LEU A 752 -62.86 -23.49 30.64
N LEU A 753 -62.23 -22.33 30.79
CA LEU A 753 -62.87 -21.04 31.01
C LEU A 753 -62.37 -20.01 30.00
N LEU A 754 -63.31 -19.34 29.33
CA LEU A 754 -63.08 -18.22 28.43
C LEU A 754 -63.65 -16.96 29.07
N ASP A 755 -62.82 -15.94 29.18
CA ASP A 755 -63.16 -14.70 29.85
C ASP A 755 -62.80 -13.51 28.97
N VAL A 756 -63.79 -12.67 28.69
CA VAL A 756 -63.63 -11.43 27.93
C VAL A 756 -64.00 -10.24 28.82
N PRO A 757 -63.04 -9.35 29.12
CA PRO A 757 -63.30 -8.17 29.95
C PRO A 757 -64.14 -7.13 29.20
N ALA A 758 -64.92 -6.34 29.94
CA ALA A 758 -65.59 -5.15 29.40
C ALA A 758 -64.59 -4.02 29.07
N ASN A 759 -63.45 -3.98 29.79
CA ASN A 759 -62.38 -3.01 29.58
C ASN A 759 -61.36 -3.54 28.55
N PRO A 760 -61.15 -2.86 27.41
CA PRO A 760 -60.22 -3.30 26.37
C PRO A 760 -58.74 -3.25 26.78
N ALA A 761 -58.40 -2.59 27.90
CA ALA A 761 -57.04 -2.57 28.45
C ALA A 761 -56.69 -3.85 29.22
N LEU A 762 -57.67 -4.70 29.55
CA LEU A 762 -57.45 -5.99 30.20
C LEU A 762 -57.35 -7.10 29.14
N PRO A 763 -56.46 -8.10 29.33
CA PRO A 763 -56.32 -9.19 28.36
C PRO A 763 -57.54 -10.12 28.37
N THR A 764 -57.93 -10.60 27.20
CA THR A 764 -58.78 -11.79 27.08
C THR A 764 -58.00 -13.00 27.56
N ARG A 765 -58.68 -13.98 28.20
CA ARG A 765 -58.00 -15.15 28.76
C ARG A 765 -58.73 -16.45 28.46
N VAL A 766 -57.92 -17.49 28.22
CA VAL A 766 -58.32 -18.89 28.14
C VAL A 766 -57.62 -19.60 29.29
N ILE A 767 -58.40 -20.15 30.23
CA ILE A 767 -57.89 -20.88 31.39
C ILE A 767 -58.23 -22.35 31.20
N VAL A 768 -57.21 -23.21 31.26
CA VAL A 768 -57.35 -24.66 31.13
C VAL A 768 -56.85 -25.33 32.40
N GLN A 769 -57.70 -26.16 33.01
CA GLN A 769 -57.34 -27.05 34.12
C GLN A 769 -57.52 -28.49 33.63
N ALA A 770 -56.42 -29.17 33.37
CA ALA A 770 -56.42 -30.58 32.99
C ALA A 770 -55.06 -31.22 33.33
N GLY A 771 -55.03 -32.55 33.47
CA GLY A 771 -53.76 -33.26 33.64
C GLY A 771 -52.87 -33.23 32.39
N GLN A 772 -53.46 -33.13 31.20
CA GLN A 772 -52.77 -33.10 29.91
C GLN A 772 -53.52 -32.21 28.92
N PHE A 773 -52.79 -31.44 28.10
CA PHE A 773 -53.33 -30.74 26.93
C PHE A 773 -52.94 -31.51 25.68
N VAL A 774 -53.93 -31.99 24.92
CA VAL A 774 -53.72 -32.92 23.79
C VAL A 774 -54.12 -32.24 22.48
N VAL A 775 -53.25 -32.34 21.47
CA VAL A 775 -53.48 -31.85 20.10
C VAL A 775 -53.36 -33.03 19.14
N ALA A 776 -54.37 -33.22 18.29
CA ALA A 776 -54.35 -34.23 17.24
C ALA A 776 -54.15 -33.56 15.87
N SER A 777 -53.50 -34.27 14.93
CA SER A 777 -53.50 -33.92 13.52
C SER A 777 -54.92 -33.96 12.95
N ASP A 778 -55.12 -33.29 11.82
CA ASP A 778 -56.39 -33.21 11.11
C ASP A 778 -56.95 -34.58 10.69
N ASP A 779 -56.07 -35.52 10.36
CA ASP A 779 -56.39 -36.92 10.07
C ASP A 779 -56.51 -37.81 11.32
N GLY A 780 -56.24 -37.27 12.51
CA GLY A 780 -56.25 -37.97 13.80
C GLY A 780 -55.12 -39.01 13.97
N SER A 781 -54.20 -39.14 13.02
CA SER A 781 -53.14 -40.16 13.04
C SER A 781 -51.99 -39.83 14.00
N VAL A 782 -51.82 -38.55 14.33
CA VAL A 782 -50.77 -38.05 15.22
C VAL A 782 -51.41 -37.31 16.38
N ILE A 783 -51.27 -37.86 17.58
CA ILE A 783 -51.73 -37.24 18.82
C ILE A 783 -50.51 -36.84 19.64
N LYS A 784 -50.43 -35.56 20.02
CA LYS A 784 -49.30 -34.99 20.77
C LYS A 784 -49.78 -34.30 22.04
N GLN A 785 -48.91 -34.29 23.04
CA GLN A 785 -49.11 -33.61 24.32
C GLN A 785 -48.05 -32.52 24.44
N PRO A 786 -48.21 -31.40 23.71
CA PRO A 786 -47.17 -30.38 23.61
C PRO A 786 -46.87 -29.75 24.98
N PHE A 787 -47.83 -29.77 25.90
CA PHE A 787 -47.69 -29.26 27.26
C PHE A 787 -48.17 -30.30 28.27
N THR A 788 -47.27 -30.69 29.19
CA THR A 788 -47.59 -31.59 30.30
C THR A 788 -47.06 -31.02 31.61
N VAL A 789 -47.87 -30.99 32.66
CA VAL A 789 -47.44 -30.59 34.00
C VAL A 789 -47.07 -31.84 34.79
N GLN A 790 -45.80 -31.97 35.17
CA GLN A 790 -45.29 -33.10 35.96
C GLN A 790 -44.54 -32.57 37.17
N GLY A 791 -44.89 -33.04 38.37
CA GLY A 791 -44.24 -32.59 39.61
C GLY A 791 -44.34 -31.07 39.86
N GLY A 792 -45.36 -30.40 39.31
CA GLY A 792 -45.54 -28.94 39.40
C GLY A 792 -44.76 -28.12 38.37
N VAL A 793 -44.02 -28.76 37.46
CA VAL A 793 -43.25 -28.11 36.39
C VAL A 793 -43.93 -28.33 35.04
N LEU A 794 -44.04 -27.27 34.23
CA LEU A 794 -44.55 -27.34 32.86
C LEU A 794 -43.44 -27.83 31.92
N TYR A 795 -43.67 -28.95 31.25
CA TYR A 795 -42.79 -29.50 30.21
C TYR A 795 -43.37 -29.22 28.83
N ALA A 796 -42.47 -28.89 27.88
CA ALA A 796 -42.78 -28.65 26.49
C ALA A 796 -42.16 -29.76 25.62
N ASN A 797 -42.97 -30.62 25.01
CA ASN A 797 -42.50 -31.85 24.33
C ASN A 797 -42.53 -31.71 22.81
N ASP A 798 -41.51 -32.25 22.12
CA ASP A 798 -41.43 -32.36 20.65
C ASP A 798 -41.59 -31.03 19.87
N ILE A 799 -41.13 -29.91 20.42
CA ILE A 799 -41.24 -28.60 19.74
C ILE A 799 -40.16 -28.46 18.66
N ARG A 800 -40.59 -28.28 17.41
CA ARG A 800 -39.73 -27.80 16.31
C ARG A 800 -40.01 -26.32 16.05
N ALA A 801 -38.99 -25.48 16.25
CA ALA A 801 -39.09 -24.04 16.00
C ALA A 801 -38.31 -23.65 14.74
N ASN A 802 -38.94 -22.92 13.82
CA ASN A 802 -38.30 -22.48 12.57
C ASN A 802 -37.28 -21.35 12.78
N LYS A 803 -37.58 -20.41 13.69
CA LYS A 803 -36.68 -19.33 14.11
C LYS A 803 -37.07 -18.89 15.51
N LEU A 804 -36.13 -18.87 16.45
CA LEU A 804 -36.29 -18.17 17.73
C LEU A 804 -35.68 -16.78 17.58
N SER A 805 -36.48 -15.78 17.20
CA SER A 805 -35.98 -14.43 16.86
C SER A 805 -36.27 -13.35 17.91
N ALA A 806 -36.85 -13.70 19.05
CA ALA A 806 -37.32 -12.70 20.02
C ALA A 806 -37.33 -13.23 21.47
N PHE A 807 -36.20 -13.77 21.93
CA PHE A 807 -35.97 -13.93 23.36
C PHE A 807 -34.82 -13.02 23.78
N SER A 808 -35.16 -11.91 24.43
CA SER A 808 -34.20 -11.09 25.15
C SER A 808 -33.85 -11.85 26.44
N SER A 809 -32.62 -12.38 26.49
CA SER A 809 -31.96 -13.03 27.63
C SER A 809 -32.57 -14.33 28.17
N GLU A 810 -31.68 -15.31 28.38
CA GLU A 810 -31.90 -16.59 29.10
C GLU A 810 -32.57 -17.75 28.33
N LEU A 811 -31.75 -18.48 27.57
CA LEU A 811 -31.66 -19.91 27.90
C LEU A 811 -30.60 -19.97 29.01
N GLY A 812 -30.95 -20.35 30.24
CA GLY A 812 -30.03 -20.44 31.38
C GLY A 812 -28.91 -21.48 31.20
N ASN A 813 -28.53 -22.21 32.25
CA ASN A 813 -27.59 -23.33 32.14
C ASN A 813 -28.16 -24.46 31.27
N VAL A 814 -27.76 -24.51 30.00
CA VAL A 814 -28.14 -25.58 29.06
C VAL A 814 -27.07 -26.68 29.11
N ASN A 815 -27.41 -27.84 29.67
CA ASN A 815 -26.57 -29.03 29.60
C ASN A 815 -26.88 -29.79 28.31
N ILE A 816 -25.95 -29.76 27.35
CA ILE A 816 -26.10 -30.42 26.05
C ILE A 816 -25.16 -31.63 26.01
N SER A 817 -25.72 -32.84 26.04
CA SER A 817 -24.93 -34.08 26.00
C SER A 817 -24.33 -34.37 24.63
N GLU A 818 -25.01 -33.97 23.54
CA GLU A 818 -24.54 -34.12 22.16
C GLU A 818 -25.05 -32.94 21.30
N ALA A 819 -24.18 -32.35 20.48
CA ALA A 819 -24.52 -31.25 19.57
C ALA A 819 -23.81 -31.42 18.22
N TYR A 820 -24.54 -31.20 17.13
CA TYR A 820 -23.97 -31.14 15.78
C TYR A 820 -24.00 -29.67 15.31
N ILE A 821 -22.85 -29.02 15.33
CA ILE A 821 -22.72 -27.57 15.09
C ILE A 821 -21.87 -27.36 13.83
N GLY A 822 -22.46 -26.74 12.79
CA GLY A 822 -21.78 -26.53 11.51
C GLY A 822 -20.60 -25.55 11.57
N THR A 823 -20.75 -24.46 12.33
CA THR A 823 -19.68 -23.48 12.60
C THR A 823 -19.81 -23.01 14.04
N LEU A 824 -18.71 -23.09 14.80
CA LEU A 824 -18.66 -22.73 16.22
C LEU A 824 -17.65 -21.60 16.43
N THR A 825 -18.12 -20.46 16.94
CA THR A 825 -17.29 -19.32 17.34
C THR A 825 -17.37 -19.18 18.85
N VAL A 826 -16.25 -19.38 19.55
CA VAL A 826 -16.11 -19.19 21.00
C VAL A 826 -15.10 -18.07 21.24
N GLY A 827 -15.36 -17.15 22.16
CA GLY A 827 -14.43 -16.03 22.36
C GLY A 827 -13.69 -15.96 23.69
N THR A 828 -13.95 -16.85 24.66
CA THR A 828 -12.85 -17.40 25.49
C THR A 828 -12.90 -18.90 25.48
N SER A 829 -11.72 -19.47 25.42
CA SER A 829 -11.47 -20.87 25.68
C SER A 829 -10.49 -20.89 26.85
N ASN A 830 -10.84 -21.59 27.93
CA ASN A 830 -9.93 -21.84 29.05
C ASN A 830 -8.88 -22.86 28.59
N ILE A 831 -7.90 -22.41 27.79
CA ILE A 831 -6.80 -23.23 27.27
C ILE A 831 -5.54 -22.92 28.09
N ASP A 832 -4.91 -23.97 28.61
CA ASP A 832 -3.81 -23.85 29.56
C ASP A 832 -2.58 -23.06 29.02
N PRO A 833 -1.87 -22.30 29.88
CA PRO A 833 -0.63 -21.61 29.52
C PRO A 833 0.41 -22.59 28.95
N GLY A 834 0.83 -22.35 27.71
CA GLY A 834 1.72 -23.27 26.99
C GLY A 834 1.04 -24.05 25.85
N ALA A 835 -0.20 -23.77 25.51
CA ALA A 835 -0.84 -24.40 24.36
C ALA A 835 -0.57 -23.72 22.99
N ILE A 836 0.02 -22.51 22.94
CA ILE A 836 0.25 -21.74 21.69
C ILE A 836 1.68 -21.16 21.54
N THR A 837 2.08 -20.77 20.32
CA THR A 837 3.40 -20.17 19.96
C THR A 837 3.53 -18.71 20.44
N VAL A 838 4.70 -18.30 20.97
CA VAL A 838 4.97 -16.96 21.55
C VAL A 838 6.35 -16.45 21.11
N VAL A 839 6.52 -15.14 20.88
CA VAL A 839 7.78 -14.47 20.47
C VAL A 839 8.04 -13.22 21.30
N GLU A 840 9.28 -13.01 21.76
CA GLU A 840 9.73 -11.86 22.55
C GLU A 840 11.05 -11.29 22.02
N THR A 841 11.33 -10.00 22.24
CA THR A 841 12.50 -9.32 21.65
C THR A 841 13.02 -8.21 22.56
N ALA A 842 14.35 -8.00 22.58
CA ALA A 842 15.01 -6.85 23.21
C ALA A 842 16.12 -6.25 22.33
N THR A 843 16.40 -4.95 22.49
CA THR A 843 17.42 -4.20 21.73
C THR A 843 18.31 -3.35 22.64
N MET A 844 19.54 -3.08 22.20
CA MET A 844 20.50 -2.22 22.87
C MET A 844 21.12 -1.24 21.86
N GLY A 845 21.38 0.00 22.29
CA GLY A 845 21.97 1.03 21.45
C GLY A 845 23.40 0.72 21.00
N ASP A 846 23.96 1.59 20.17
CA ASP A 846 25.32 1.48 19.64
C ASP A 846 26.36 1.56 20.76
N ILE A 847 27.33 0.64 20.74
CA ILE A 847 28.40 0.56 21.73
C ILE A 847 29.74 0.79 21.06
N THR A 848 30.62 1.56 21.70
CA THR A 848 32.07 1.53 21.40
C THR A 848 32.75 0.80 22.53
N SER A 849 33.40 -0.32 22.23
CA SER A 849 34.02 -1.19 23.22
C SER A 849 35.23 -0.52 23.87
N ASP A 850 35.36 -0.64 25.19
CA ASP A 850 36.55 -0.20 25.93
C ASP A 850 37.68 -1.24 25.94
N GLY A 851 37.45 -2.44 25.37
CA GLY A 851 38.42 -3.53 25.33
C GLY A 851 38.38 -4.49 26.52
N SER A 852 37.54 -4.24 27.52
CA SER A 852 37.50 -5.00 28.78
C SER A 852 36.09 -5.36 29.26
N SER A 853 35.09 -4.52 28.98
CA SER A 853 33.73 -4.67 29.46
C SER A 853 32.90 -5.70 28.68
N PHE A 854 31.93 -6.30 29.38
CA PHE A 854 30.85 -7.06 28.76
C PHE A 854 29.59 -6.22 28.66
N TYR A 855 28.99 -6.18 27.48
CA TYR A 855 27.74 -5.49 27.22
C TYR A 855 26.60 -6.51 27.13
N ASN A 856 25.63 -6.42 28.04
CA ASN A 856 24.60 -7.45 28.22
C ASN A 856 23.21 -6.91 27.84
N LEU A 857 22.45 -7.72 27.11
CA LEU A 857 21.07 -7.44 26.71
C LEU A 857 20.18 -8.65 27.00
N ASP A 858 19.12 -8.44 27.78
CA ASP A 858 18.24 -9.53 28.27
C ASP A 858 16.86 -9.50 27.62
N VAL A 859 16.30 -10.69 27.33
CA VAL A 859 14.90 -10.90 26.92
C VAL A 859 14.28 -12.02 27.73
N THR A 860 13.08 -11.81 28.28
CA THR A 860 12.35 -12.84 29.04
C THR A 860 11.16 -13.34 28.23
N ILE A 861 11.01 -14.66 28.09
CA ILE A 861 9.88 -15.27 27.38
C ILE A 861 9.10 -16.24 28.27
N ASN A 862 7.78 -16.08 28.29
CA ASN A 862 6.83 -17.00 28.92
C ASN A 862 6.52 -18.16 27.98
N HIS A 863 6.86 -19.38 28.38
CA HIS A 863 6.78 -20.55 27.51
C HIS A 863 5.95 -21.71 28.11
N GLY A 864 5.56 -21.61 29.38
CA GLY A 864 4.75 -22.61 30.09
C GLY A 864 5.61 -23.74 30.67
N ALA A 865 5.06 -24.54 31.60
CA ALA A 865 5.85 -25.51 32.38
C ALA A 865 6.36 -26.74 31.58
N GLY A 866 5.97 -26.87 30.30
CA GLY A 866 6.14 -28.07 29.47
C GLY A 866 7.49 -28.24 28.76
N SER A 867 8.53 -27.47 29.12
CA SER A 867 9.88 -27.57 28.51
C SER A 867 9.89 -27.45 26.96
N PRO A 868 9.18 -26.48 26.36
CA PRO A 868 9.08 -26.37 24.90
C PRO A 868 10.41 -25.98 24.25
N ARG A 869 10.61 -26.26 22.96
CA ARG A 869 11.80 -25.79 22.22
C ARG A 869 11.72 -24.28 22.06
N ILE A 870 12.80 -23.56 22.36
CA ILE A 870 12.88 -22.11 22.17
C ILE A 870 14.04 -21.80 21.22
N LEU A 871 13.76 -21.06 20.15
CA LEU A 871 14.78 -20.49 19.28
C LEU A 871 15.16 -19.11 19.79
N VAL A 872 16.44 -18.89 20.03
CA VAL A 872 16.98 -17.61 20.49
C VAL A 872 17.97 -17.10 19.46
N THR A 873 17.76 -15.91 18.93
CA THR A 873 18.60 -15.31 17.88
C THR A 873 19.24 -14.04 18.40
N GLY A 874 20.57 -13.96 18.32
CA GLY A 874 21.36 -12.75 18.57
C GLY A 874 21.76 -12.08 17.27
N GLN A 875 21.69 -10.76 17.23
CA GLN A 875 22.07 -9.94 16.08
C GLN A 875 22.90 -8.74 16.54
N SER A 876 23.96 -8.42 15.82
CA SER A 876 24.80 -7.23 16.03
C SER A 876 25.53 -6.91 14.72
N TYR A 877 25.94 -5.67 14.51
CA TYR A 877 26.82 -5.28 13.41
C TYR A 877 28.18 -4.86 13.97
N VAL A 878 29.24 -5.56 13.59
CA VAL A 878 30.60 -5.23 14.07
C VAL A 878 31.25 -4.25 13.10
N LEU A 879 31.86 -3.18 13.64
CA LEU A 879 32.64 -2.21 12.88
C LEU A 879 34.00 -1.98 13.55
N ASP A 880 35.08 -2.30 12.84
CA ASP A 880 36.47 -1.99 13.19
C ASP A 880 37.03 -0.90 12.25
N ASP A 881 37.00 0.36 12.68
CA ASP A 881 37.34 1.53 11.85
C ASP A 881 38.63 2.26 12.28
N VAL A 882 39.37 1.72 13.25
CA VAL A 882 40.50 2.42 13.88
C VAL A 882 41.86 2.12 13.20
N GLY A 883 41.88 1.25 12.18
CA GLY A 883 43.10 0.84 11.48
C GLY A 883 44.05 0.00 12.34
N GLY A 884 44.98 -0.71 11.70
CA GLY A 884 45.97 -1.58 12.38
C GLY A 884 45.56 -3.06 12.44
N THR A 885 46.04 -3.80 13.45
CA THR A 885 45.76 -5.23 13.60
C THR A 885 44.27 -5.47 13.91
N PRO A 886 43.59 -6.43 13.25
CA PRO A 886 42.18 -6.71 13.47
C PRO A 886 41.85 -6.98 14.94
N ARG A 887 40.88 -6.24 15.48
CA ARG A 887 40.43 -6.42 16.88
C ARG A 887 39.51 -7.62 16.99
N VAL A 888 39.71 -8.42 18.03
CA VAL A 888 38.88 -9.60 18.30
C VAL A 888 37.58 -9.20 18.96
N TRP A 889 36.49 -9.88 18.62
CA TRP A 889 35.20 -9.78 19.28
C TRP A 889 34.63 -11.16 19.59
N SER A 890 33.77 -11.21 20.60
CA SER A 890 33.11 -12.41 21.10
C SER A 890 31.69 -12.07 21.50
N PHE A 891 30.74 -12.85 20.97
CA PHE A 891 29.33 -12.76 21.29
C PHE A 891 28.82 -14.07 21.87
N VAL A 892 28.00 -14.02 22.90
CA VAL A 892 27.49 -15.21 23.60
C VAL A 892 25.99 -15.05 23.87
N ILE A 893 25.20 -16.05 23.49
CA ILE A 893 23.82 -16.21 23.94
C ILE A 893 23.83 -17.13 25.17
N ARG A 894 23.14 -16.72 26.23
CA ARG A 894 23.08 -17.46 27.50
C ARG A 894 21.65 -17.60 27.98
N ASP A 895 21.34 -18.73 28.61
CA ASP A 895 20.20 -18.82 29.54
C ASP A 895 20.64 -18.18 30.85
N GLN A 896 20.16 -16.96 31.11
CA GLN A 896 20.46 -16.21 32.32
C GLN A 896 19.71 -16.78 33.54
N THR A 897 18.53 -17.36 33.33
CA THR A 897 17.75 -18.00 34.40
C THR A 897 18.39 -19.32 34.86
N GLY A 898 18.96 -20.09 33.95
CA GLY A 898 19.67 -21.35 34.22
C GLY A 898 21.18 -21.22 34.39
N ASN A 899 21.74 -20.02 34.19
CA ASN A 899 23.17 -19.73 34.20
C ASN A 899 23.99 -20.65 33.26
N ALA A 900 23.47 -20.88 32.04
CA ALA A 900 24.11 -21.74 31.02
C ALA A 900 24.48 -20.92 29.78
N GLY A 901 25.67 -21.15 29.21
CA GLY A 901 26.01 -20.65 27.88
C GLY A 901 25.37 -21.54 26.82
N LEU A 902 24.72 -20.94 25.82
CA LEU A 902 23.99 -21.68 24.80
C LEU A 902 24.76 -21.74 23.49
N GLU A 903 25.20 -20.58 22.98
CA GLU A 903 25.96 -20.49 21.74
C GLU A 903 26.94 -19.32 21.83
N ALA A 904 28.15 -19.49 21.30
CA ALA A 904 29.18 -18.45 21.28
C ALA A 904 29.78 -18.31 19.88
N LEU A 905 29.99 -17.07 19.46
CA LEU A 905 30.59 -16.73 18.18
C LEU A 905 31.75 -15.75 18.41
N GLN A 906 32.88 -16.00 17.76
CA GLN A 906 34.06 -15.14 17.84
C GLN A 906 34.56 -14.80 16.44
N GLY A 907 35.14 -13.62 16.29
CA GLY A 907 35.74 -13.16 15.05
C GLY A 907 36.78 -12.07 15.30
N SER A 908 37.48 -11.67 14.23
CA SER A 908 38.49 -10.62 14.28
C SER A 908 38.32 -9.65 13.12
N GLY A 909 38.26 -8.36 13.41
CA GLY A 909 37.94 -7.31 12.43
C GLY A 909 36.53 -7.47 11.85
N GLY A 910 36.19 -6.57 10.93
CA GLY A 910 34.96 -6.66 10.13
C GLY A 910 34.15 -5.37 10.10
N SER A 911 33.34 -5.26 9.04
CA SER A 911 32.26 -4.29 8.87
C SER A 911 31.07 -5.06 8.31
N SER A 912 30.42 -5.87 9.15
CA SER A 912 29.43 -6.85 8.69
C SER A 912 28.35 -7.11 9.74
N PRO A 913 27.10 -7.35 9.30
CA PRO A 913 26.06 -7.85 10.19
C PRO A 913 26.38 -9.28 10.59
N VAL A 914 26.22 -9.56 11.88
CA VAL A 914 26.46 -10.86 12.50
C VAL A 914 25.15 -11.30 13.13
N SER A 915 24.66 -12.46 12.68
CA SER A 915 23.46 -13.09 13.22
C SER A 915 23.79 -14.54 13.54
N TRP A 916 23.40 -15.00 14.71
CA TRP A 916 23.57 -16.39 15.12
C TRP A 916 22.46 -16.80 16.07
N MET A 917 22.25 -18.09 16.21
CA MET A 917 21.08 -18.63 16.90
C MET A 917 21.43 -19.80 17.78
N ALA A 918 20.69 -19.95 18.87
CA ALA A 918 20.72 -21.08 19.77
C ALA A 918 19.32 -21.67 19.88
N VAL A 919 19.23 -23.00 20.00
CA VAL A 919 17.98 -23.66 20.39
C VAL A 919 18.13 -24.15 21.82
N HIS A 920 17.18 -23.79 22.68
CA HIS A 920 17.20 -24.16 24.09
C HIS A 920 15.87 -24.78 24.52
N ASN A 921 15.96 -25.85 25.32
CA ASN A 921 14.83 -26.49 25.98
C ASN A 921 14.94 -26.20 27.48
N PRO A 922 14.17 -25.25 28.02
CA PRO A 922 14.20 -24.90 29.42
C PRO A 922 13.68 -26.08 30.28
N PRO A 923 14.20 -26.28 31.50
CA PRO A 923 13.77 -27.40 32.35
C PRO A 923 12.26 -27.42 32.60
N SER A 924 11.68 -28.63 32.69
CA SER A 924 10.28 -28.82 33.05
C SER A 924 9.95 -28.15 34.40
N GLY A 925 8.80 -27.49 34.50
CA GLY A 925 8.36 -26.76 35.69
C GLY A 925 8.78 -25.28 35.71
N ARG A 926 9.68 -24.85 34.81
CA ARG A 926 9.99 -23.44 34.61
C ARG A 926 8.99 -22.84 33.60
N THR A 927 8.25 -21.81 33.98
CA THR A 927 7.22 -21.21 33.11
C THR A 927 7.74 -20.08 32.22
N GLN A 928 8.89 -19.50 32.57
CA GLN A 928 9.53 -18.41 31.84
C GLN A 928 11.06 -18.54 31.84
N THR A 929 11.73 -18.02 30.82
CA THR A 929 13.20 -18.04 30.76
C THR A 929 13.73 -16.73 30.19
N THR A 930 14.74 -16.19 30.86
CA THR A 930 15.47 -15.00 30.45
C THR A 930 16.73 -15.40 29.71
N TYR A 931 16.86 -14.95 28.47
CA TYR A 931 18.06 -15.12 27.67
C TYR A 931 18.85 -13.82 27.62
N ARG A 932 20.17 -13.94 27.68
CA ARG A 932 21.11 -12.83 27.63
C ARG A 932 21.97 -12.91 26.38
N LEU A 933 22.04 -11.82 25.64
CA LEU A 933 23.06 -11.57 24.64
C LEU A 933 24.21 -10.79 25.29
N GLN A 934 25.39 -11.38 25.33
CA GLN A 934 26.60 -10.81 25.92
C GLN A 934 27.61 -10.51 24.81
N LEU A 935 28.01 -9.25 24.67
CA LEU A 935 28.95 -8.77 23.64
C LEU A 935 30.26 -8.31 24.29
N GLN A 936 31.39 -8.63 23.66
CA GLN A 936 32.72 -8.17 24.06
C GLN A 936 33.59 -7.94 22.83
N GLY A 937 34.41 -6.90 22.82
CA GLY A 937 35.33 -6.62 21.72
C GLY A 937 36.59 -5.90 22.16
N GLY A 938 37.64 -5.93 21.33
CA GLY A 938 38.85 -5.14 21.54
C GLY A 938 38.57 -3.64 21.61
N SER A 939 39.47 -2.88 22.23
CA SER A 939 39.29 -1.44 22.46
C SER A 939 38.99 -0.70 21.16
N SER A 940 37.98 0.17 21.20
CA SER A 940 37.49 1.01 20.12
C SER A 940 36.69 0.30 19.02
N LEU A 941 36.41 -1.01 19.17
CA LEU A 941 35.51 -1.73 18.27
C LEU A 941 34.05 -1.31 18.49
N LYS A 942 33.26 -1.12 17.44
CA LYS A 942 31.87 -0.66 17.55
C LYS A 942 30.86 -1.80 17.32
N PHE A 943 29.87 -1.91 18.20
CA PHE A 943 28.73 -2.83 18.08
C PHE A 943 27.44 -2.07 17.77
N LYS A 944 27.07 -2.24 16.51
CA LYS A 944 25.87 -1.86 15.75
C LYS A 944 24.57 -2.60 16.09
N SER A 945 23.42 -1.94 16.18
CA SER A 945 22.11 -2.59 15.98
C SER A 945 21.91 -3.89 16.78
N ASN A 946 22.23 -3.85 18.08
CA ASN A 946 22.30 -5.03 18.93
C ASN A 946 20.89 -5.50 19.34
N LYS A 947 20.56 -6.76 19.05
CA LYS A 947 19.22 -7.32 19.29
C LYS A 947 19.27 -8.79 19.71
N ILE A 948 18.38 -9.19 20.60
CA ILE A 948 18.09 -10.59 20.92
C ILE A 948 16.60 -10.88 20.75
N ILE A 949 16.27 -12.04 20.18
CA ILE A 949 14.90 -12.51 19.92
C ILE A 949 14.76 -13.90 20.53
N ALA A 950 13.67 -14.18 21.25
CA ALA A 950 13.34 -15.52 21.74
C ALA A 950 11.97 -15.95 21.20
N MET A 951 11.83 -17.20 20.75
CA MET A 951 10.60 -17.73 20.14
C MET A 951 10.33 -19.15 20.61
N VAL A 952 9.13 -19.41 21.14
CA VAL A 952 8.68 -20.75 21.53
C VAL A 952 8.23 -21.52 20.30
N LEU A 953 8.98 -22.53 19.89
CA LEU A 953 8.65 -23.42 18.77
C LEU A 953 7.73 -24.56 19.26
N LYS A 954 6.45 -24.52 18.88
CA LYS A 954 5.49 -25.63 19.08
C LYS A 954 5.15 -26.30 17.75
N ARG A 955 4.81 -27.59 17.82
CA ARG A 955 4.37 -28.38 16.67
C ARG A 955 2.93 -28.08 16.31
#